data_AF-A0A4P5TRH3-F1
#
_entry.id   AF-A0A4P5TRH3-F1
#
_cell.length_a   1.000
_cell.length_b   1.000
_cell.length_c   1.000
_cell.angle_alpha   90.00
_cell.angle_beta   90.00
_cell.angle_gamma   90.00
#
_symmetry.space_group_name_H-M   'P 1'
#
loop_
_entity.id
_entity.type
_entity.pdbx_description
1 polymer ?
#
loop_
_entity_poly.entity_id
_entity_poly.type
_entity_poly.pdbx_seq_one_letter_code
_entity_poly.pdbx_strand_id
1 'polypeptide(L)'
;MKLDDVNNFLRATESISYTNHSPDTLQFIWFHLWPNAYKNNNTAFAKQKVENGAVDFYFSKEEDRGYIDSLNFEVDGESVKLLYDSANIDIAKIWLNKPLAPGAQIKITTPFRIKIPKTFSRMGHAGQQYQISQWYPKPAVYDRKGWHPIPYLDQGEFYSEFGQFDVFITLPKNYVMDATGVLLNEEEQKWLKIKEAASRKKLGIEITDEQISLAAKDSAGGFSFPASSTEMKTLHYHADDVHDFAWFADKRYLIVHDVVTLASGKKVETAVLFTEDHASTWKHAINYIDSAVYYYSKWIGDYPYPHATAVDGALVAGGGMEYPMITVIGGVGNSLDEVIAHEVGHNWFYGILGFNEREHPWMDEGINSFYEARYTDRNLKSGNTIAPKFLGLGGLTNLKLKHLTYLVLSRPHNDQPAGINSTLFTQMNYGAIVYSKVPVMMNHLSSSMGQEKFDETMHTFFNEWKFKHVYPEDMKNVFEKSSPMYFDWFFDQYLNTTDHLDFKLMNAKDTMHIGSSVYYKVKVKNAGEVKAPYSITALKDNQPVITKWYGGMMGNWETLFPFGNYDELVIDYKNETPEFNAQNNQLKMHGILRRMEKLKLQPIVSIENPKRTQLFFSPIAGWNNYDKGMVGLAFYNSFIPSRNFQYQLAPMYSFNTKQMTGIGRLQYFVYPKNGFVKNICLSTTGSLFHYDTLGVDTVDLYHGLNHYHADISFKYRRHSLRLDFLLKNKSPRSVVKKWLTLRGIYLHKEIFIPIYGNVPGYDNWVVLRSFNIGIQNILYSELKFSFEKQQAINPFSFYLKTELISPYVNYNVWLYGYRLTDGLNFNAEFNYRINYKKKNDGLGIRFYTDYSPLSSHISGFDPHLTVTSGSDDYAFDEVFLARSESTGFLSHQMMMNRGGMKFSNAQLITPIGSGGNFSAALNLTSTLFLPLPIFAFADFGITNNGKISLAVPYNNFQYDGGIGIKIIPDICTVYLTLVSSPDIKLNAFSVPEYDKWYKRYFFTLNFSRIVPFDKIRDLKI
;
A
#
# COMPACT_ATOMS: atom_id res chain seq x y z
N MET A 1 -24.71 -33.86 2.12
CA MET A 1 -23.23 -33.84 2.15
C MET A 1 -22.70 -34.33 3.49
N LYS A 2 -21.44 -34.79 3.57
CA LYS A 2 -20.80 -35.31 4.78
C LYS A 2 -19.37 -34.77 4.95
N LEU A 3 -19.10 -34.19 6.11
CA LEU A 3 -17.78 -33.72 6.53
C LEU A 3 -16.93 -34.85 7.12
N ASP A 4 -15.68 -34.94 6.68
CA ASP A 4 -14.61 -35.76 7.24
C ASP A 4 -13.59 -34.80 7.86
N ASP A 5 -13.76 -34.52 9.14
CA ASP A 5 -13.01 -33.50 9.89
C ASP A 5 -11.65 -33.99 10.42
N VAL A 6 -11.31 -35.24 10.11
CA VAL A 6 -9.99 -35.82 10.37
C VAL A 6 -9.10 -35.61 9.16
N ASN A 7 -9.62 -35.89 7.96
CA ASN A 7 -8.86 -35.79 6.71
C ASN A 7 -9.12 -34.48 5.95
N ASN A 8 -10.02 -33.62 6.43
CA ASN A 8 -10.44 -32.37 5.81
C ASN A 8 -11.02 -32.56 4.40
N PHE A 9 -11.97 -33.50 4.28
CA PHE A 9 -12.72 -33.73 3.04
C PHE A 9 -14.20 -33.46 3.22
N LEU A 10 -14.84 -32.98 2.15
CA LEU A 10 -16.29 -32.94 2.02
C LEU A 10 -16.72 -33.88 0.89
N ARG A 11 -17.75 -34.69 1.12
CA ARG A 11 -18.35 -35.57 0.09
C ARG A 11 -19.82 -35.24 -0.05
N ALA A 12 -20.28 -35.04 -1.27
CA ALA A 12 -21.65 -34.60 -1.54
C ALA A 12 -22.17 -35.13 -2.87
N THR A 13 -23.49 -35.06 -3.00
CA THR A 13 -24.22 -35.20 -4.26
C THR A 13 -25.12 -33.99 -4.37
N GLU A 14 -25.18 -33.40 -5.56
CA GLU A 14 -26.01 -32.24 -5.87
C GLU A 14 -27.02 -32.60 -6.96
N SER A 15 -28.18 -31.95 -6.88
CA SER A 15 -29.26 -32.03 -7.85
C SER A 15 -29.80 -30.62 -8.08
N ILE A 16 -29.69 -30.13 -9.31
CA ILE A 16 -30.09 -28.79 -9.73
C ILE A 16 -31.28 -28.92 -10.68
N SER A 17 -32.38 -28.22 -10.37
CA SER A 17 -33.45 -27.99 -11.35
C SER A 17 -33.16 -26.69 -12.08
N TYR A 18 -32.71 -26.78 -13.33
CA TYR A 18 -32.29 -25.61 -14.11
C TYR A 18 -33.37 -25.23 -15.12
N THR A 19 -33.92 -24.02 -14.99
CA THR A 19 -34.92 -23.46 -15.92
C THR A 19 -34.28 -22.41 -16.80
N ASN A 20 -34.45 -22.51 -18.12
CA ASN A 20 -33.94 -21.49 -19.04
C ASN A 20 -34.91 -20.30 -19.13
N HIS A 21 -34.61 -19.21 -18.42
CA HIS A 21 -35.37 -17.96 -18.50
C HIS A 21 -34.91 -17.02 -19.63
N SER A 22 -33.87 -17.39 -20.38
CA SER A 22 -33.36 -16.59 -21.49
C SER A 22 -34.19 -16.77 -22.76
N PRO A 23 -34.14 -15.82 -23.71
CA PRO A 23 -34.76 -15.98 -25.03
C PRO A 23 -34.00 -16.96 -25.94
N ASP A 24 -32.82 -17.44 -25.53
CA ASP A 24 -31.94 -18.27 -26.34
C ASP A 24 -32.13 -19.76 -26.04
N THR A 25 -31.96 -20.61 -27.05
CA THR A 25 -31.86 -22.06 -26.85
C THR A 25 -30.44 -22.43 -26.44
N LEU A 26 -30.26 -22.98 -25.23
CA LEU A 26 -28.96 -23.30 -24.68
C LEU A 26 -28.46 -24.68 -25.15
N GLN A 27 -27.22 -24.75 -25.63
CA GLN A 27 -26.56 -25.99 -26.06
C GLN A 27 -25.64 -26.57 -24.98
N PHE A 28 -25.20 -25.72 -24.06
CA PHE A 28 -24.30 -26.04 -22.97
C PHE A 28 -24.61 -25.12 -21.80
N ILE A 29 -24.17 -25.52 -20.61
CA ILE A 29 -24.22 -24.69 -19.40
C ILE A 29 -22.81 -24.60 -18.83
N TRP A 30 -22.37 -23.39 -18.51
CA TRP A 30 -21.11 -23.17 -17.82
C TRP A 30 -21.27 -23.40 -16.32
N PHE A 31 -20.24 -23.96 -15.70
CA PHE A 31 -20.12 -24.21 -14.28
C PHE A 31 -18.82 -23.62 -13.74
N HIS A 32 -18.91 -22.99 -12.58
CA HIS A 32 -17.78 -22.66 -11.73
C HIS A 32 -17.44 -23.88 -10.85
N LEU A 33 -16.16 -24.21 -10.81
CA LEU A 33 -15.55 -25.27 -10.01
C LEU A 33 -14.48 -24.67 -9.11
N TRP A 34 -14.82 -23.60 -8.40
CA TRP A 34 -13.91 -22.73 -7.65
C TRP A 34 -12.98 -23.42 -6.63
N PRO A 35 -13.29 -24.59 -6.03
CA PRO A 35 -12.28 -25.30 -5.21
C PRO A 35 -11.00 -25.64 -5.99
N ASN A 36 -11.07 -25.79 -7.32
CA ASN A 36 -9.88 -26.01 -8.16
C ASN A 36 -8.95 -24.79 -8.25
N ALA A 37 -9.36 -23.60 -7.80
CA ALA A 37 -8.50 -22.43 -7.72
C ALA A 37 -7.29 -22.66 -6.79
N TYR A 38 -7.46 -23.52 -5.77
CA TYR A 38 -6.42 -23.89 -4.81
C TYR A 38 -5.55 -25.07 -5.26
N LYS A 39 -5.75 -25.62 -6.46
CA LYS A 39 -5.11 -26.87 -6.89
C LYS A 39 -3.61 -26.73 -7.14
N ASN A 40 -3.17 -25.64 -7.79
CA ASN A 40 -1.77 -25.45 -8.16
C ASN A 40 -1.40 -23.97 -8.43
N ASN A 41 -0.11 -23.70 -8.69
CA ASN A 41 0.42 -22.35 -8.90
C ASN A 41 0.06 -21.72 -10.27
N ASN A 42 -0.61 -22.46 -11.16
CA ASN A 42 -0.96 -21.98 -12.50
C ASN A 42 -2.38 -21.39 -12.59
N THR A 43 -3.18 -21.51 -11.53
CA THR A 43 -4.54 -20.96 -11.47
C THR A 43 -4.53 -19.44 -11.47
N ALA A 44 -5.66 -18.82 -11.87
CA ALA A 44 -5.82 -17.37 -11.85
C ALA A 44 -5.61 -16.79 -10.44
N PHE A 45 -6.20 -17.43 -9.43
CA PHE A 45 -6.00 -17.15 -8.01
C PHE A 45 -4.51 -17.11 -7.62
N ALA A 46 -3.77 -18.19 -7.89
CA ALA A 46 -2.38 -18.30 -7.48
C ALA A 46 -1.49 -17.21 -8.11
N LYS A 47 -1.72 -16.91 -9.39
CA LYS A 47 -1.05 -15.83 -10.12
C LYS A 47 -1.36 -14.48 -9.51
N GLN A 48 -2.63 -14.19 -9.21
CA GLN A 48 -3.05 -12.94 -8.59
C GLN A 48 -2.44 -12.74 -7.20
N LYS A 49 -2.38 -13.79 -6.35
CA LYS A 49 -1.72 -13.69 -5.03
C LYS A 49 -0.25 -13.27 -5.18
N VAL A 50 0.50 -13.88 -6.09
CA VAL A 50 1.91 -13.55 -6.36
C VAL A 50 2.05 -12.13 -6.92
N GLU A 51 1.19 -11.73 -7.86
CA GLU A 51 1.15 -10.36 -8.40
C GLU A 51 0.91 -9.31 -7.30
N ASN A 52 0.04 -9.62 -6.34
CA ASN A 52 -0.28 -8.78 -5.19
C ASN A 52 0.74 -8.90 -4.03
N GLY A 53 1.80 -9.71 -4.19
CA GLY A 53 2.86 -9.82 -3.19
C GLY A 53 2.69 -10.90 -2.13
N ALA A 54 1.57 -11.63 -2.15
CA ALA A 54 1.28 -12.74 -1.24
C ALA A 54 1.82 -14.06 -1.80
N VAL A 55 2.81 -14.64 -1.12
CA VAL A 55 3.55 -15.82 -1.63
C VAL A 55 3.31 -17.10 -0.83
N ASP A 56 2.52 -17.05 0.24
CA ASP A 56 2.32 -18.19 1.15
C ASP A 56 1.66 -19.38 0.42
N PHE A 57 0.69 -19.13 -0.46
CA PHE A 57 0.12 -20.16 -1.32
C PHE A 57 1.15 -20.73 -2.32
N TYR A 58 1.98 -19.87 -2.92
CA TYR A 58 2.98 -20.29 -3.91
C TYR A 58 3.98 -21.31 -3.32
N PHE A 59 4.41 -21.08 -2.08
CA PHE A 59 5.33 -21.95 -1.34
C PHE A 59 4.63 -23.02 -0.48
N SER A 60 3.30 -23.13 -0.55
CA SER A 60 2.54 -24.14 0.18
C SER A 60 2.84 -25.56 -0.31
N LYS A 61 2.72 -26.53 0.60
CA LYS A 61 2.80 -27.95 0.26
C LYS A 61 1.52 -28.43 -0.42
N GLU A 62 1.60 -29.48 -1.21
CA GLU A 62 0.43 -30.09 -1.86
C GLU A 62 -0.62 -30.61 -0.86
N GLU A 63 -0.19 -31.08 0.33
CA GLU A 63 -1.07 -31.53 1.40
C GLU A 63 -1.97 -30.41 1.94
N ASP A 64 -1.52 -29.16 1.92
CA ASP A 64 -2.27 -27.99 2.42
C ASP A 64 -3.25 -27.41 1.38
N ARG A 65 -3.16 -27.84 0.12
CA ARG A 65 -3.96 -27.34 -1.01
C ARG A 65 -5.30 -28.05 -1.15
N GLY A 66 -6.23 -27.40 -1.85
CA GLY A 66 -7.59 -27.88 -2.09
C GLY A 66 -7.92 -28.08 -3.57
N TYR A 67 -8.98 -28.82 -3.83
CA TYR A 67 -9.53 -29.08 -5.17
C TYR A 67 -10.90 -29.75 -5.07
N ILE A 68 -11.63 -29.78 -6.18
CA ILE A 68 -12.84 -30.59 -6.37
C ILE A 68 -12.58 -31.70 -7.38
N ASP A 69 -13.05 -32.91 -7.09
CA ASP A 69 -12.96 -34.08 -7.96
C ASP A 69 -14.21 -34.98 -7.84
N SER A 70 -14.13 -36.17 -8.45
CA SER A 70 -15.20 -37.17 -8.45
C SER A 70 -16.50 -36.71 -9.16
N LEU A 71 -16.40 -35.68 -10.00
CA LEU A 71 -17.50 -35.16 -10.80
C LEU A 71 -17.96 -36.17 -11.85
N ASN A 72 -19.26 -36.40 -11.91
CA ASN A 72 -19.94 -37.17 -12.95
C ASN A 72 -21.27 -36.48 -13.26
N PHE A 73 -21.30 -35.58 -14.25
CA PHE A 73 -22.50 -34.81 -14.57
C PHE A 73 -23.48 -35.65 -15.40
N GLU A 74 -24.74 -35.63 -14.97
CA GLU A 74 -25.87 -36.23 -15.67
C GLU A 74 -26.96 -35.18 -15.86
N VAL A 75 -27.64 -35.21 -17.01
CA VAL A 75 -28.81 -34.39 -17.32
C VAL A 75 -29.97 -35.34 -17.61
N ASP A 76 -31.04 -35.23 -16.82
CA ASP A 76 -32.22 -36.12 -16.86
C ASP A 76 -31.86 -37.62 -16.79
N GLY A 77 -30.78 -37.95 -16.05
CA GLY A 77 -30.27 -39.31 -15.87
C GLY A 77 -29.33 -39.81 -16.97
N GLU A 78 -29.03 -39.00 -17.98
CA GLU A 78 -28.06 -39.33 -19.03
C GLU A 78 -26.73 -38.61 -18.78
N SER A 79 -25.60 -39.32 -18.87
CA SER A 79 -24.28 -38.70 -18.75
C SER A 79 -24.05 -37.65 -19.84
N VAL A 80 -23.46 -36.53 -19.45
CA VAL A 80 -23.11 -35.42 -20.35
C VAL A 80 -21.61 -35.17 -20.39
N LYS A 81 -21.14 -34.59 -21.50
CA LYS A 81 -19.72 -34.29 -21.69
C LYS A 81 -19.31 -33.06 -20.89
N LEU A 82 -18.42 -33.24 -19.91
CA LEU A 82 -17.75 -32.17 -19.19
C LEU A 82 -16.46 -31.71 -19.92
N LEU A 83 -16.33 -30.41 -20.18
CA LEU A 83 -15.13 -29.80 -20.78
C LEU A 83 -14.62 -28.65 -19.93
N TYR A 84 -13.41 -28.78 -19.38
CA TYR A 84 -12.75 -27.69 -18.66
C TYR A 84 -12.35 -26.56 -19.60
N ASP A 85 -12.37 -25.32 -19.09
CA ASP A 85 -11.76 -24.19 -19.79
C ASP A 85 -10.24 -24.41 -19.93
N SER A 86 -9.68 -23.99 -21.06
CA SER A 86 -8.27 -24.25 -21.38
C SER A 86 -7.32 -23.38 -20.56
N ALA A 87 -7.79 -22.22 -20.08
CA ALA A 87 -7.00 -21.30 -19.27
C ALA A 87 -7.25 -21.48 -17.76
N ASN A 88 -8.47 -21.85 -17.37
CA ASN A 88 -8.91 -21.85 -15.97
C ASN A 88 -9.59 -23.17 -15.59
N ILE A 89 -8.87 -24.02 -14.84
CA ILE A 89 -9.34 -25.35 -14.42
C ILE A 89 -10.50 -25.33 -13.41
N ASP A 90 -10.82 -24.16 -12.89
CA ASP A 90 -11.94 -23.84 -12.00
C ASP A 90 -13.17 -23.36 -12.77
N ILE A 91 -13.19 -23.54 -14.09
CA ILE A 91 -14.33 -23.30 -14.97
C ILE A 91 -14.51 -24.52 -15.88
N ALA A 92 -15.76 -24.95 -16.10
CA ALA A 92 -16.08 -26.02 -17.04
C ALA A 92 -17.43 -25.83 -17.73
N LYS A 93 -17.65 -26.49 -18.86
CA LYS A 93 -18.95 -26.61 -19.55
C LYS A 93 -19.46 -28.03 -19.47
N ILE A 94 -20.76 -28.18 -19.27
CA ILE A 94 -21.47 -29.40 -19.64
C ILE A 94 -22.15 -29.20 -21.01
N TRP A 95 -21.97 -30.14 -21.93
CA TRP A 95 -22.68 -30.15 -23.21
C TRP A 95 -23.97 -30.93 -23.08
N LEU A 96 -25.10 -30.30 -23.39
CA LEU A 96 -26.40 -30.93 -23.28
C LEU A 96 -26.60 -31.91 -24.45
N ASN A 97 -27.05 -33.13 -24.17
CA ASN A 97 -27.40 -34.10 -25.22
C ASN A 97 -28.60 -33.62 -26.06
N LYS A 98 -29.48 -32.82 -25.45
CA LYS A 98 -30.62 -32.15 -26.08
C LYS A 98 -30.57 -30.65 -25.74
N PRO A 99 -30.71 -29.75 -26.72
CA PRO A 99 -30.73 -28.31 -26.45
C PRO A 99 -31.88 -27.91 -25.52
N LEU A 100 -31.64 -26.96 -24.63
CA LEU A 100 -32.63 -26.45 -23.68
C LEU A 100 -33.32 -25.21 -24.25
N ALA A 101 -34.56 -25.37 -24.73
CA ALA A 101 -35.36 -24.26 -25.27
C ALA A 101 -35.73 -23.22 -24.19
N PRO A 102 -36.06 -21.97 -24.58
CA PRO A 102 -36.62 -20.97 -23.67
C PRO A 102 -37.83 -21.50 -22.89
N GLY A 103 -37.85 -21.28 -21.59
CA GLY A 103 -38.88 -21.74 -20.66
C GLY A 103 -38.83 -23.23 -20.30
N ALA A 104 -37.98 -24.03 -20.94
CA ALA A 104 -37.82 -25.44 -20.61
C ALA A 104 -36.95 -25.63 -19.35
N GLN A 105 -37.14 -26.77 -18.68
CA GLN A 105 -36.44 -27.14 -17.46
C GLN A 105 -35.79 -28.52 -17.62
N ILE A 106 -34.61 -28.69 -17.03
CA ILE A 106 -33.87 -29.96 -16.95
C ILE A 106 -33.38 -30.21 -15.52
N LYS A 107 -33.12 -31.48 -15.20
CA LYS A 107 -32.51 -31.88 -13.94
C LYS A 107 -31.04 -32.24 -14.15
N ILE A 108 -30.13 -31.51 -13.51
CA ILE A 108 -28.69 -31.76 -13.55
C ILE A 108 -28.27 -32.40 -12.23
N THR A 109 -27.50 -33.49 -12.25
CA THR A 109 -26.98 -34.14 -11.03
C THR A 109 -25.50 -34.42 -11.13
N THR A 110 -24.77 -34.31 -10.01
CA THR A 110 -23.39 -34.77 -9.95
C THR A 110 -22.94 -35.11 -8.52
N PRO A 111 -22.21 -36.23 -8.31
CA PRO A 111 -21.45 -36.42 -7.09
C PRO A 111 -20.19 -35.55 -7.14
N PHE A 112 -19.67 -35.17 -5.97
CA PHE A 112 -18.37 -34.52 -5.89
C PHE A 112 -17.71 -34.75 -4.53
N ARG A 113 -16.38 -34.61 -4.54
CA ARG A 113 -15.56 -34.59 -3.34
C ARG A 113 -14.64 -33.38 -3.37
N ILE A 114 -14.54 -32.71 -2.23
CA ILE A 114 -13.65 -31.56 -2.03
C ILE A 114 -12.56 -31.95 -1.06
N LYS A 115 -11.32 -31.66 -1.42
CA LYS A 115 -10.25 -31.52 -0.45
C LYS A 115 -10.24 -30.08 0.05
N ILE A 116 -10.54 -29.87 1.33
CA ILE A 116 -10.64 -28.53 1.93
C ILE A 116 -9.20 -28.00 2.12
N PRO A 117 -8.84 -26.83 1.56
CA PRO A 117 -7.49 -26.29 1.74
C PRO A 117 -7.30 -25.73 3.15
N LYS A 118 -6.05 -25.58 3.61
CA LYS A 118 -5.76 -24.60 4.66
C LYS A 118 -6.25 -23.22 4.21
N THR A 119 -6.60 -22.35 5.16
CA THR A 119 -7.09 -21.02 4.78
C THR A 119 -6.00 -20.18 4.08
N PHE A 120 -6.12 -20.02 2.76
CA PHE A 120 -5.30 -19.11 1.95
C PHE A 120 -6.09 -17.89 1.42
N SER A 121 -7.42 -17.94 1.52
CA SER A 121 -8.38 -16.94 1.04
C SER A 121 -9.71 -17.12 1.81
N ARG A 122 -10.87 -17.14 1.13
CA ARG A 122 -12.22 -17.16 1.73
C ARG A 122 -12.75 -18.54 2.14
N MET A 123 -12.24 -19.61 1.51
CA MET A 123 -12.57 -21.00 1.84
C MET A 123 -11.38 -21.69 2.50
N GLY A 124 -11.62 -22.50 3.54
CA GLY A 124 -10.60 -23.38 4.08
C GLY A 124 -10.87 -23.88 5.49
N HIS A 125 -9.82 -24.43 6.11
CA HIS A 125 -9.85 -24.86 7.50
C HIS A 125 -8.64 -24.36 8.29
N ALA A 126 -8.86 -24.10 9.59
CA ALA A 126 -7.84 -23.84 10.58
C ALA A 126 -7.95 -24.89 11.70
N GLY A 127 -7.15 -25.94 11.62
CA GLY A 127 -7.37 -27.14 12.44
C GLY A 127 -8.72 -27.77 12.09
N GLN A 128 -9.63 -27.84 13.07
CA GLN A 128 -10.99 -28.35 12.92
C GLN A 128 -12.07 -27.25 12.99
N GLN A 129 -11.68 -26.01 12.67
CA GLN A 129 -12.60 -24.92 12.35
C GLN A 129 -12.77 -24.86 10.83
N TYR A 130 -14.01 -24.87 10.35
CA TYR A 130 -14.32 -24.94 8.92
C TYR A 130 -15.03 -23.68 8.43
N GLN A 131 -14.53 -23.12 7.34
CA GLN A 131 -15.09 -21.98 6.62
C GLN A 131 -15.38 -22.44 5.20
N ILE A 132 -16.63 -22.80 4.93
CA ILE A 132 -17.01 -23.52 3.73
C ILE A 132 -17.92 -22.64 2.88
N SER A 133 -17.27 -21.97 1.93
CA SER A 133 -17.87 -21.18 0.86
C SER A 133 -17.35 -21.65 -0.49
N GLN A 134 -18.05 -21.32 -1.58
CA GLN A 134 -17.58 -21.60 -2.94
C GLN A 134 -17.17 -23.06 -3.17
N TRP A 135 -17.95 -23.96 -2.58
CA TRP A 135 -17.58 -25.35 -2.36
C TRP A 135 -18.29 -26.32 -3.32
N TYR A 136 -19.42 -25.95 -3.91
CA TYR A 136 -20.19 -26.81 -4.81
C TYR A 136 -20.04 -26.40 -6.29
N PRO A 137 -20.26 -27.32 -7.24
CA PRO A 137 -20.38 -26.98 -8.66
C PRO A 137 -21.53 -26.01 -8.93
N LYS A 138 -21.22 -24.76 -9.28
CA LYS A 138 -22.23 -23.71 -9.42
C LYS A 138 -22.44 -23.34 -10.89
N PRO A 139 -23.67 -23.28 -11.43
CA PRO A 139 -23.91 -22.73 -12.77
C PRO A 139 -23.45 -21.27 -12.84
N ALA A 140 -22.76 -20.89 -13.93
CA ALA A 140 -22.42 -19.49 -14.18
C ALA A 140 -23.67 -18.71 -14.61
N VAL A 141 -23.71 -17.41 -14.31
CA VAL A 141 -24.83 -16.54 -14.72
C VAL A 141 -24.93 -16.46 -16.24
N TYR A 142 -26.16 -16.56 -16.76
CA TYR A 142 -26.50 -16.22 -18.14
C TYR A 142 -27.53 -15.10 -18.18
N ASP A 143 -27.07 -13.88 -18.41
CA ASP A 143 -27.93 -12.69 -18.41
C ASP A 143 -27.93 -11.98 -19.77
N ARG A 144 -28.46 -10.75 -19.81
CA ARG A 144 -28.55 -9.92 -21.03
C ARG A 144 -27.20 -9.52 -21.64
N LYS A 145 -26.08 -9.76 -20.96
CA LYS A 145 -24.70 -9.59 -21.49
C LYS A 145 -24.06 -10.95 -21.87
N GLY A 146 -24.77 -12.06 -21.68
CA GLY A 146 -24.34 -13.41 -22.03
C GLY A 146 -23.85 -14.21 -20.82
N TRP A 147 -22.98 -15.20 -21.09
CA TRP A 147 -22.41 -16.06 -20.06
C TRP A 147 -21.28 -15.38 -19.30
N HIS A 148 -21.23 -15.58 -17.97
CA HIS A 148 -20.19 -15.05 -17.09
C HIS A 148 -19.31 -16.15 -16.45
N PRO A 149 -18.51 -16.90 -17.24
CA PRO A 149 -17.62 -17.94 -16.73
C PRO A 149 -16.35 -17.32 -16.13
N ILE A 150 -16.43 -16.83 -14.90
CA ILE A 150 -15.33 -16.13 -14.22
C ILE A 150 -14.50 -17.09 -13.33
N PRO A 151 -13.15 -17.01 -13.36
CA PRO A 151 -12.33 -17.79 -12.45
C PRO A 151 -12.35 -17.16 -11.05
N TYR A 152 -12.08 -17.98 -10.05
CA TYR A 152 -11.93 -17.53 -8.67
C TYR A 152 -10.68 -16.64 -8.56
N LEU A 153 -10.84 -15.51 -7.88
CA LEU A 153 -9.79 -14.56 -7.55
C LEU A 153 -9.92 -14.15 -6.07
N ASP A 154 -8.83 -13.67 -5.50
CA ASP A 154 -8.78 -13.11 -4.14
C ASP A 154 -9.31 -11.67 -4.10
N GLN A 155 -9.03 -10.89 -5.16
CA GLN A 155 -9.56 -9.54 -5.36
C GLN A 155 -10.62 -9.55 -6.46
N GLY A 156 -11.79 -8.98 -6.13
CA GLY A 156 -12.98 -8.98 -6.98
C GLY A 156 -13.80 -10.24 -6.81
N GLU A 157 -15.02 -10.10 -6.34
CA GLU A 157 -15.86 -11.19 -5.90
C GLU A 157 -16.62 -11.89 -7.02
N PHE A 158 -17.80 -12.37 -6.69
CA PHE A 158 -18.54 -13.42 -7.34
C PHE A 158 -19.73 -12.85 -8.10
N TYR A 159 -20.25 -13.66 -9.00
CA TYR A 159 -21.48 -13.37 -9.71
C TYR A 159 -22.19 -14.70 -9.95
N SER A 160 -23.37 -14.87 -9.35
CA SER A 160 -24.06 -16.16 -9.22
C SER A 160 -25.56 -15.99 -9.41
N GLU A 161 -26.22 -17.02 -9.96
CA GLU A 161 -27.68 -17.04 -10.18
C GLU A 161 -28.45 -17.15 -8.85
N PHE A 162 -29.61 -16.50 -8.78
CA PHE A 162 -30.55 -16.71 -7.68
C PHE A 162 -31.25 -18.07 -7.77
N GLY A 163 -31.50 -18.69 -6.63
CA GLY A 163 -32.20 -19.97 -6.56
C GLY A 163 -32.69 -20.33 -5.16
N GLN A 164 -33.25 -21.53 -5.08
CA GLN A 164 -33.65 -22.16 -3.83
C GLN A 164 -32.64 -23.25 -3.46
N PHE A 165 -32.28 -23.29 -2.18
CA PHE A 165 -31.30 -24.24 -1.65
C PHE A 165 -31.94 -25.11 -0.58
N ASP A 166 -31.90 -26.43 -0.78
CA ASP A 166 -32.30 -27.43 0.20
C ASP A 166 -31.06 -28.29 0.53
N VAL A 167 -30.46 -28.05 1.70
CA VAL A 167 -29.10 -28.50 2.00
C VAL A 167 -29.06 -29.36 3.25
N PHE A 168 -28.60 -30.61 3.08
CA PHE A 168 -28.40 -31.57 4.17
C PHE A 168 -26.92 -31.71 4.52
N ILE A 169 -26.53 -31.35 5.74
CA ILE A 169 -25.14 -31.30 6.21
C ILE A 169 -24.92 -32.30 7.33
N THR A 170 -24.17 -33.37 7.04
CA THR A 170 -23.81 -34.39 8.03
C THR A 170 -22.42 -34.13 8.63
N LEU A 171 -22.33 -33.92 9.94
CA LEU A 171 -21.10 -33.63 10.68
C LEU A 171 -21.14 -34.23 12.11
N PRO A 172 -20.00 -34.33 12.83
CA PRO A 172 -20.01 -34.83 14.20
C PRO A 172 -20.94 -34.02 15.11
N LYS A 173 -21.66 -34.70 16.01
CA LYS A 173 -22.80 -34.13 16.76
C LYS A 173 -22.45 -32.93 17.63
N ASN A 174 -21.20 -32.80 18.05
CA ASN A 174 -20.72 -31.73 18.94
C ASN A 174 -20.26 -30.44 18.23
N TYR A 175 -20.33 -30.35 16.90
CA TYR A 175 -20.11 -29.09 16.21
C TYR A 175 -21.27 -28.11 16.44
N VAL A 176 -20.95 -26.85 16.70
CA VAL A 176 -21.87 -25.73 16.56
C VAL A 176 -21.69 -25.18 15.14
N MET A 177 -22.78 -24.97 14.43
CA MET A 177 -22.76 -24.56 13.02
C MET A 177 -23.93 -23.63 12.73
N ASP A 178 -23.69 -22.63 11.89
CA ASP A 178 -24.73 -21.86 11.22
C ASP A 178 -24.39 -21.71 9.73
N ALA A 179 -25.39 -21.37 8.92
CA ALA A 179 -25.29 -21.34 7.47
C ALA A 179 -26.23 -20.31 6.85
N THR A 180 -26.11 -20.12 5.54
CA THR A 180 -27.18 -19.50 4.73
C THR A 180 -28.46 -20.33 4.87
N GLY A 181 -29.59 -19.68 5.08
CA GLY A 181 -30.90 -20.32 5.15
C GLY A 181 -31.37 -20.68 6.55
N VAL A 182 -32.64 -21.10 6.65
CA VAL A 182 -33.29 -21.43 7.91
C VAL A 182 -33.04 -22.89 8.27
N LEU A 183 -32.52 -23.13 9.48
CA LEU A 183 -32.40 -24.47 10.06
C LEU A 183 -33.77 -25.05 10.39
N LEU A 184 -34.10 -26.24 9.86
CA LEU A 184 -35.42 -26.88 10.03
C LEU A 184 -35.48 -27.94 11.15
N ASN A 185 -34.34 -28.37 11.70
CA ASN A 185 -34.31 -29.41 12.72
C ASN A 185 -34.68 -28.88 14.12
N GLU A 186 -35.91 -29.16 14.60
CA GLU A 186 -36.38 -28.72 15.92
C GLU A 186 -35.48 -29.15 17.09
N GLU A 187 -34.96 -30.38 17.07
CA GLU A 187 -34.08 -30.88 18.13
C GLU A 187 -32.73 -30.14 18.16
N GLU A 188 -32.20 -29.76 17.00
CA GLU A 188 -30.99 -28.95 16.92
C GLU A 188 -31.26 -27.52 17.41
N GLN A 189 -32.39 -26.91 17.03
CA GLN A 189 -32.79 -25.59 17.53
C GLN A 189 -32.91 -25.57 19.07
N LYS A 190 -33.50 -26.62 19.67
CA LYS A 190 -33.56 -26.78 21.14
C LYS A 190 -32.16 -26.90 21.74
N TRP A 191 -31.26 -27.65 21.11
CA TRP A 191 -29.87 -27.78 21.54
C TRP A 191 -29.10 -26.46 21.45
N LEU A 192 -29.28 -25.67 20.38
CA LEU A 192 -28.67 -24.35 20.22
C LEU A 192 -29.16 -23.36 21.29
N LYS A 193 -30.43 -23.42 21.71
CA LYS A 193 -30.93 -22.61 22.84
C LYS A 193 -30.24 -22.94 24.17
N ILE A 194 -29.89 -24.21 24.40
CA ILE A 194 -29.10 -24.63 25.56
C ILE A 194 -27.68 -24.04 25.47
N LYS A 195 -27.05 -24.12 24.30
CA LYS A 195 -25.72 -23.54 24.03
C LYS A 195 -25.70 -22.03 24.19
N GLU A 196 -26.73 -21.33 23.73
CA GLU A 196 -26.87 -19.89 23.90
C GLU A 196 -26.95 -19.52 25.39
N ALA A 197 -27.81 -20.19 26.16
CA ALA A 197 -27.96 -19.90 27.58
C ALA A 197 -26.62 -20.09 28.34
N ALA A 198 -25.85 -21.12 28.00
CA ALA A 198 -24.51 -21.35 28.53
C ALA A 198 -23.52 -20.24 28.08
N SER A 199 -23.59 -19.83 26.82
CA SER A 199 -22.76 -18.74 26.26
C SER A 199 -23.03 -17.40 26.96
N ARG A 200 -24.30 -16.99 27.11
CA ARG A 200 -24.70 -15.77 27.81
C ARG A 200 -24.23 -15.76 29.27
N LYS A 201 -24.42 -16.87 29.98
CA LYS A 201 -23.91 -17.04 31.35
C LYS A 201 -22.40 -16.85 31.43
N LYS A 202 -21.65 -17.45 30.50
CA LYS A 202 -20.18 -17.37 30.44
C LYS A 202 -19.69 -15.96 30.13
N LEU A 203 -20.42 -15.21 29.33
CA LEU A 203 -20.11 -13.83 28.94
C LEU A 203 -20.52 -12.79 30.00
N GLY A 204 -21.22 -13.21 31.06
CA GLY A 204 -21.77 -12.29 32.07
C GLY A 204 -22.91 -11.42 31.52
N ILE A 205 -23.59 -11.87 30.47
CA ILE A 205 -24.80 -11.24 29.94
C ILE A 205 -25.97 -11.66 30.83
N GLU A 206 -26.88 -10.73 31.13
CA GLU A 206 -28.07 -11.03 31.95
C GLU A 206 -28.92 -12.13 31.29
N ILE A 207 -29.37 -13.09 32.10
CA ILE A 207 -30.13 -14.27 31.66
C ILE A 207 -31.35 -14.48 32.55
N THR A 208 -32.41 -15.05 31.99
CA THR A 208 -33.65 -15.39 32.72
C THR A 208 -33.48 -16.66 33.56
N ASP A 209 -34.40 -16.88 34.52
CA ASP A 209 -34.43 -18.11 35.34
C ASP A 209 -34.51 -19.39 34.47
N GLU A 210 -35.26 -19.32 33.36
CA GLU A 210 -35.34 -20.39 32.37
C GLU A 210 -33.97 -20.67 31.75
N GLN A 211 -33.24 -19.64 31.34
CA GLN A 211 -31.89 -19.76 30.77
C GLN A 211 -30.87 -20.27 31.80
N ILE A 212 -30.99 -19.91 33.09
CA ILE A 212 -30.15 -20.48 34.15
C ILE A 212 -30.30 -22.00 34.21
N SER A 213 -31.53 -22.51 34.11
CA SER A 213 -31.81 -23.95 34.11
C SER A 213 -31.26 -24.67 32.87
N LEU A 214 -31.27 -24.01 31.71
CA LEU A 214 -30.71 -24.53 30.46
C LEU A 214 -29.19 -24.53 30.49
N ALA A 215 -28.55 -23.46 30.97
CA ALA A 215 -27.10 -23.34 31.05
C ALA A 215 -26.44 -24.42 31.92
N ALA A 216 -27.15 -24.94 32.94
CA ALA A 216 -26.66 -26.03 33.78
C ALA A 216 -26.52 -27.38 33.04
N LYS A 217 -27.06 -27.49 31.82
CA LYS A 217 -27.03 -28.70 30.99
C LYS A 217 -25.84 -28.76 30.02
N ASP A 218 -24.99 -27.74 29.98
CA ASP A 218 -23.78 -27.70 29.16
C ASP A 218 -22.50 -27.69 30.01
N SER A 219 -21.47 -28.39 29.53
CA SER A 219 -20.18 -28.56 30.21
C SER A 219 -18.97 -28.29 29.31
N ALA A 220 -19.20 -27.79 28.09
CA ALA A 220 -18.14 -27.54 27.11
C ALA A 220 -17.61 -26.10 27.16
N GLY A 221 -16.31 -25.96 27.34
CA GLY A 221 -15.59 -24.70 27.19
C GLY A 221 -14.08 -24.94 27.30
N GLY A 222 -13.30 -24.36 26.39
CA GLY A 222 -11.84 -24.49 26.39
C GLY A 222 -11.20 -23.94 25.12
N PHE A 223 -9.92 -23.56 25.23
CA PHE A 223 -9.16 -22.96 24.13
C PHE A 223 -8.72 -23.96 23.05
N SER A 224 -8.61 -25.26 23.38
CA SER A 224 -8.22 -26.34 22.46
C SER A 224 -9.43 -26.98 21.78
N PHE A 225 -9.26 -27.50 20.55
CA PHE A 225 -10.30 -28.29 19.88
C PHE A 225 -10.69 -29.53 20.71
N PRO A 226 -11.97 -29.66 21.12
CA PRO A 226 -12.45 -30.90 21.73
C PRO A 226 -12.37 -32.07 20.74
N ALA A 227 -12.28 -33.31 21.23
CA ALA A 227 -12.38 -34.48 20.37
C ALA A 227 -13.73 -34.48 19.61
N SER A 228 -13.71 -34.89 18.34
CA SER A 228 -14.93 -34.99 17.54
C SER A 228 -15.81 -36.12 18.07
N SER A 229 -17.12 -35.89 18.13
CA SER A 229 -18.08 -36.93 18.54
C SER A 229 -18.03 -38.11 17.57
N THR A 230 -18.16 -39.33 18.10
CA THR A 230 -18.35 -40.53 17.28
C THR A 230 -19.77 -40.61 16.71
N GLU A 231 -20.72 -39.89 17.30
CA GLU A 231 -22.08 -39.73 16.76
C GLU A 231 -22.11 -38.60 15.72
N MET A 232 -22.83 -38.83 14.63
CA MET A 232 -23.07 -37.82 13.59
C MET A 232 -24.48 -37.24 13.74
N LYS A 233 -24.66 -35.99 13.33
CA LYS A 233 -25.96 -35.37 13.10
C LYS A 233 -26.07 -34.91 11.65
N THR A 234 -27.29 -34.81 11.14
CA THR A 234 -27.58 -34.23 9.82
C THR A 234 -28.48 -33.02 10.00
N LEU A 235 -28.00 -31.86 9.59
CA LEU A 235 -28.72 -30.60 9.65
C LEU A 235 -29.34 -30.28 8.28
N HIS A 236 -30.58 -29.81 8.27
CA HIS A 236 -31.34 -29.46 7.09
C HIS A 236 -31.60 -27.95 7.09
N TYR A 237 -31.03 -27.27 6.10
CA TYR A 237 -31.20 -25.84 5.86
C TYR A 237 -32.00 -25.62 4.58
N HIS A 238 -32.92 -24.65 4.61
CA HIS A 238 -33.69 -24.21 3.46
C HIS A 238 -33.51 -22.69 3.24
N ALA A 239 -33.21 -22.27 2.02
CA ALA A 239 -33.09 -20.86 1.65
C ALA A 239 -33.82 -20.58 0.33
N ASP A 240 -34.55 -19.46 0.29
CA ASP A 240 -35.23 -18.96 -0.90
C ASP A 240 -34.59 -17.66 -1.38
N ASP A 241 -34.57 -17.46 -2.70
CA ASP A 241 -34.11 -16.24 -3.38
C ASP A 241 -32.68 -15.81 -3.00
N VAL A 242 -31.78 -16.79 -2.81
CA VAL A 242 -30.35 -16.56 -2.55
C VAL A 242 -29.49 -17.02 -3.72
N HIS A 243 -28.32 -16.41 -3.91
CA HIS A 243 -27.40 -16.76 -5.01
C HIS A 243 -26.11 -17.44 -4.54
N ASP A 244 -25.97 -17.62 -3.23
CA ASP A 244 -24.85 -18.34 -2.65
C ASP A 244 -25.23 -19.06 -1.36
N PHE A 245 -24.44 -20.06 -0.99
CA PHE A 245 -24.65 -20.86 0.21
C PHE A 245 -23.32 -21.13 0.91
N ALA A 246 -23.15 -20.53 2.09
CA ALA A 246 -21.98 -20.75 2.94
C ALA A 246 -22.38 -21.34 4.29
N TRP A 247 -21.45 -22.03 4.93
CA TRP A 247 -21.63 -22.53 6.29
C TRP A 247 -20.31 -22.54 7.06
N PHE A 248 -20.42 -22.36 8.37
CA PHE A 248 -19.29 -22.23 9.28
C PHE A 248 -19.48 -23.15 10.48
N ALA A 249 -18.46 -23.92 10.82
CA ALA A 249 -18.54 -24.90 11.89
C ALA A 249 -17.31 -24.88 12.80
N ASP A 250 -17.55 -24.81 14.10
CA ASP A 250 -16.55 -25.01 15.15
C ASP A 250 -17.23 -25.66 16.37
N LYS A 251 -16.52 -26.58 17.04
CA LYS A 251 -16.98 -27.20 18.29
C LYS A 251 -16.93 -26.23 19.48
N ARG A 252 -16.23 -25.10 19.33
CA ARG A 252 -15.93 -24.14 20.38
C ARG A 252 -16.78 -22.87 20.33
N TYR A 253 -17.64 -22.70 19.32
CA TYR A 253 -18.41 -21.48 19.19
C TYR A 253 -19.32 -21.27 20.42
N LEU A 254 -19.23 -20.05 20.94
CA LEU A 254 -20.26 -19.40 21.73
C LEU A 254 -21.27 -18.80 20.77
N ILE A 255 -22.54 -18.78 21.17
CA ILE A 255 -23.64 -18.29 20.34
C ILE A 255 -24.53 -17.35 21.15
N VAL A 256 -24.96 -16.25 20.52
CA VAL A 256 -25.91 -15.28 21.10
C VAL A 256 -26.89 -14.89 20.00
N HIS A 257 -28.20 -14.96 20.29
CA HIS A 257 -29.27 -14.55 19.37
C HIS A 257 -30.03 -13.33 19.89
N ASP A 258 -30.62 -12.55 19.00
CA ASP A 258 -31.63 -11.53 19.32
C ASP A 258 -32.67 -11.44 18.20
N VAL A 259 -33.65 -10.55 18.34
CA VAL A 259 -34.67 -10.25 17.34
C VAL A 259 -34.79 -8.75 17.18
N VAL A 260 -34.40 -8.23 16.02
CA VAL A 260 -34.57 -6.83 15.67
C VAL A 260 -35.94 -6.59 15.02
N THR A 261 -36.63 -5.53 15.44
CA THR A 261 -37.87 -5.07 14.79
C THR A 261 -37.56 -3.90 13.87
N LEU A 262 -37.79 -4.08 12.56
CA LEU A 262 -37.53 -3.08 11.52
C LEU A 262 -38.51 -1.91 11.63
N ALA A 263 -38.22 -0.80 10.93
CA ALA A 263 -39.10 0.36 10.86
C ALA A 263 -40.49 0.04 10.29
N SER A 264 -40.60 -0.99 9.45
CA SER A 264 -41.88 -1.52 8.93
C SER A 264 -42.67 -2.39 9.91
N GLY A 265 -42.07 -2.76 11.04
CA GLY A 265 -42.63 -3.70 12.01
C GLY A 265 -42.28 -5.17 11.75
N LYS A 266 -41.61 -5.50 10.65
CA LYS A 266 -41.08 -6.87 10.41
C LYS A 266 -40.05 -7.22 11.48
N LYS A 267 -40.06 -8.48 11.94
CA LYS A 267 -39.05 -9.04 12.84
C LYS A 267 -38.02 -9.83 12.05
N VAL A 268 -36.76 -9.68 12.39
CA VAL A 268 -35.63 -10.40 11.80
C VAL A 268 -34.81 -10.98 12.96
N GLU A 269 -34.53 -12.27 12.92
CA GLU A 269 -33.66 -12.92 13.90
C GLU A 269 -32.20 -12.55 13.63
N THR A 270 -31.42 -12.30 14.66
CA THR A 270 -29.99 -12.00 14.53
C THR A 270 -29.18 -12.96 15.38
N ALA A 271 -27.99 -13.30 14.91
CA ALA A 271 -27.11 -14.23 15.61
C ALA A 271 -25.64 -13.83 15.49
N VAL A 272 -24.86 -14.15 16.52
CA VAL A 272 -23.40 -14.08 16.48
C VAL A 272 -22.77 -15.37 16.99
N LEU A 273 -21.79 -15.90 16.24
CA LEU A 273 -21.03 -17.08 16.61
C LEU A 273 -19.56 -16.74 16.70
N PHE A 274 -18.92 -16.98 17.85
CA PHE A 274 -17.50 -16.64 18.05
C PHE A 274 -16.83 -17.53 19.08
N THR A 275 -15.49 -17.55 19.10
CA THR A 275 -14.74 -18.39 20.04
C THR A 275 -14.34 -17.64 21.31
N GLU A 276 -14.04 -18.38 22.38
CA GLU A 276 -13.76 -17.82 23.71
C GLU A 276 -12.55 -16.86 23.75
N ASP A 277 -11.55 -17.09 22.90
CA ASP A 277 -10.39 -16.23 22.71
C ASP A 277 -10.76 -14.83 22.19
N HIS A 278 -11.90 -14.68 21.53
CA HIS A 278 -12.40 -13.41 21.01
C HIS A 278 -13.59 -12.83 21.79
N ALA A 279 -13.99 -13.47 22.90
CA ALA A 279 -15.17 -13.08 23.68
C ALA A 279 -15.14 -11.62 24.18
N SER A 280 -13.96 -11.08 24.51
CA SER A 280 -13.81 -9.69 24.98
C SER A 280 -14.20 -8.65 23.92
N THR A 281 -13.95 -8.97 22.66
CA THR A 281 -14.28 -8.12 21.50
C THR A 281 -15.72 -8.36 21.04
N TRP A 282 -16.17 -9.61 21.02
CA TRP A 282 -17.45 -10.03 20.42
C TRP A 282 -18.66 -9.98 21.35
N LYS A 283 -18.48 -9.80 22.67
CA LYS A 283 -19.59 -9.73 23.65
C LYS A 283 -20.69 -8.72 23.32
N HIS A 284 -20.41 -7.71 22.49
CA HIS A 284 -21.36 -6.68 22.06
C HIS A 284 -21.76 -6.80 20.57
N ALA A 285 -21.25 -7.81 19.86
CA ALA A 285 -21.45 -7.99 18.43
C ALA A 285 -22.94 -8.13 18.05
N ILE A 286 -23.76 -8.72 18.92
CA ILE A 286 -25.21 -8.84 18.67
C ILE A 286 -25.89 -7.47 18.52
N ASN A 287 -25.47 -6.46 19.29
CA ASN A 287 -26.01 -5.10 19.17
C ASN A 287 -25.56 -4.41 17.87
N TYR A 288 -24.38 -4.78 17.35
CA TYR A 288 -23.84 -4.23 16.11
C TYR A 288 -24.62 -4.75 14.91
N ILE A 289 -24.88 -6.06 14.85
CA ILE A 289 -25.71 -6.65 13.78
C ILE A 289 -27.16 -6.13 13.83
N ASP A 290 -27.78 -6.03 15.01
CA ASP A 290 -29.13 -5.46 15.14
C ASP A 290 -29.20 -4.02 14.61
N SER A 291 -28.21 -3.20 14.98
CA SER A 291 -28.12 -1.82 14.54
C SER A 291 -27.92 -1.75 13.02
N ALA A 292 -27.03 -2.56 12.46
CA ALA A 292 -26.77 -2.60 11.03
C ALA A 292 -28.04 -3.00 10.25
N VAL A 293 -28.69 -4.11 10.61
CA VAL A 293 -29.92 -4.59 9.96
C VAL A 293 -31.02 -3.52 10.01
N TYR A 294 -31.20 -2.86 11.15
CA TYR A 294 -32.20 -1.81 11.30
C TYR A 294 -31.93 -0.58 10.41
N TYR A 295 -30.70 -0.04 10.41
CA TYR A 295 -30.40 1.20 9.67
C TYR A 295 -30.31 0.98 8.16
N TYR A 296 -29.75 -0.14 7.70
CA TYR A 296 -29.77 -0.48 6.28
C TYR A 296 -31.20 -0.67 5.78
N SER A 297 -32.05 -1.38 6.55
CA SER A 297 -33.48 -1.50 6.23
C SER A 297 -34.16 -0.14 6.10
N LYS A 298 -33.84 0.79 7.01
CA LYS A 298 -34.41 2.14 7.02
C LYS A 298 -33.96 2.99 5.83
N TRP A 299 -32.70 2.88 5.40
CA TRP A 299 -32.13 3.78 4.38
C TRP A 299 -32.24 3.28 2.95
N ILE A 300 -32.35 1.96 2.75
CA ILE A 300 -32.32 1.33 1.42
C ILE A 300 -33.62 0.61 1.11
N GLY A 301 -34.17 -0.13 2.07
CA GLY A 301 -35.39 -0.93 1.91
C GLY A 301 -35.37 -2.14 2.85
N ASP A 302 -36.54 -2.63 3.25
CA ASP A 302 -36.65 -3.68 4.27
C ASP A 302 -35.84 -4.94 3.96
N TYR A 303 -35.13 -5.45 4.97
CA TYR A 303 -34.44 -6.74 4.90
C TYR A 303 -35.45 -7.88 4.63
N PRO A 304 -35.35 -8.59 3.49
CA PRO A 304 -36.35 -9.55 3.06
C PRO A 304 -36.17 -10.94 3.68
N TYR A 305 -34.95 -11.32 4.09
CA TYR A 305 -34.67 -12.62 4.69
C TYR A 305 -35.16 -12.72 6.15
N PRO A 306 -35.26 -13.94 6.72
CA PRO A 306 -35.78 -14.14 8.09
C PRO A 306 -34.72 -13.94 9.18
N HIS A 307 -33.43 -14.11 8.88
CA HIS A 307 -32.35 -13.91 9.85
C HIS A 307 -31.09 -13.30 9.22
N ALA A 308 -30.21 -12.76 10.07
CA ALA A 308 -28.86 -12.34 9.72
C ALA A 308 -27.86 -12.79 10.80
N THR A 309 -26.76 -13.42 10.39
CA THR A 309 -25.75 -14.00 11.28
C THR A 309 -24.36 -13.41 11.00
N ALA A 310 -23.57 -13.11 12.04
CA ALA A 310 -22.13 -12.84 11.92
C ALA A 310 -21.28 -13.89 12.65
N VAL A 311 -20.29 -14.45 11.98
CA VAL A 311 -19.45 -15.54 12.49
C VAL A 311 -17.98 -15.13 12.54
N ASP A 312 -17.29 -15.48 13.62
CA ASP A 312 -15.85 -15.33 13.76
C ASP A 312 -15.11 -16.44 13.01
N GLY A 313 -14.19 -16.09 12.11
CA GLY A 313 -13.49 -17.03 11.24
C GLY A 313 -12.00 -16.75 11.08
N ALA A 314 -11.26 -17.78 10.69
CA ALA A 314 -9.84 -17.69 10.35
C ALA A 314 -9.60 -17.15 8.92
N LEU A 315 -10.36 -16.13 8.51
CA LEU A 315 -10.32 -15.52 7.18
C LEU A 315 -8.95 -14.85 6.93
N VAL A 316 -8.40 -14.99 5.71
CA VAL A 316 -7.08 -14.41 5.33
C VAL A 316 -7.22 -13.35 4.22
N ALA A 317 -8.41 -13.18 3.65
CA ALA A 317 -8.70 -12.18 2.61
C ALA A 317 -9.78 -11.22 3.13
N GLY A 318 -9.49 -9.92 3.18
CA GLY A 318 -10.43 -8.90 3.68
C GLY A 318 -10.52 -8.83 5.22
N GLY A 319 -11.40 -7.95 5.72
CA GLY A 319 -11.78 -7.87 7.14
C GLY A 319 -12.98 -8.77 7.47
N GLY A 320 -13.84 -9.01 6.49
CA GLY A 320 -14.90 -10.00 6.50
C GLY A 320 -15.22 -10.49 5.08
N MET A 321 -16.26 -11.29 4.98
CA MET A 321 -16.81 -11.79 3.72
C MET A 321 -18.30 -12.09 3.89
N GLU A 322 -19.08 -11.64 2.92
CA GLU A 322 -20.53 -11.74 2.87
C GLU A 322 -21.03 -13.01 2.18
N TYR A 323 -22.12 -13.55 2.72
CA TYR A 323 -22.99 -14.49 2.03
C TYR A 323 -24.44 -14.15 2.42
N PRO A 324 -25.43 -14.57 1.63
CA PRO A 324 -26.83 -14.35 1.98
C PRO A 324 -27.12 -14.88 3.41
N MET A 325 -27.66 -14.01 4.25
CA MET A 325 -28.01 -14.24 5.67
C MET A 325 -26.84 -14.50 6.63
N ILE A 326 -25.60 -14.70 6.16
CA ILE A 326 -24.47 -15.05 7.02
C ILE A 326 -23.17 -14.41 6.54
N THR A 327 -22.45 -13.74 7.44
CA THR A 327 -21.12 -13.20 7.17
C THR A 327 -20.07 -13.81 8.07
N VAL A 328 -18.83 -13.90 7.58
CA VAL A 328 -17.66 -14.25 8.37
C VAL A 328 -16.73 -13.06 8.55
N ILE A 329 -16.21 -12.87 9.76
CA ILE A 329 -15.34 -11.76 10.15
C ILE A 329 -14.00 -12.33 10.63
N GLY A 330 -12.87 -11.72 10.23
CA GLY A 330 -11.53 -12.18 10.60
C GLY A 330 -10.60 -11.07 11.07
N GLY A 331 -10.08 -11.17 12.30
CA GLY A 331 -8.88 -10.43 12.73
C GLY A 331 -9.03 -8.91 12.90
N VAL A 332 -10.25 -8.39 13.09
CA VAL A 332 -10.57 -6.94 13.04
C VAL A 332 -10.37 -6.16 14.35
N GLY A 333 -10.23 -6.85 15.48
CA GLY A 333 -10.00 -6.22 16.80
C GLY A 333 -11.03 -5.14 17.14
N ASN A 334 -10.57 -3.91 17.41
CA ASN A 334 -11.44 -2.81 17.84
C ASN A 334 -12.37 -2.25 16.74
N SER A 335 -12.20 -2.67 15.48
CA SER A 335 -13.05 -2.24 14.35
C SER A 335 -14.24 -3.16 14.10
N LEU A 336 -14.57 -4.06 15.04
CA LEU A 336 -15.60 -5.09 14.85
C LEU A 336 -16.99 -4.54 14.46
N ASP A 337 -17.46 -3.45 15.07
CA ASP A 337 -18.77 -2.84 14.74
C ASP A 337 -18.81 -2.33 13.28
N GLU A 338 -17.77 -1.61 12.86
CA GLU A 338 -17.64 -1.10 11.49
C GLU A 338 -17.65 -2.26 10.47
N VAL A 339 -16.84 -3.30 10.72
CA VAL A 339 -16.76 -4.44 9.79
C VAL A 339 -18.06 -5.25 9.79
N ILE A 340 -18.68 -5.53 10.94
CA ILE A 340 -20.00 -6.20 10.97
C ILE A 340 -21.02 -5.38 10.17
N ALA A 341 -21.05 -4.05 10.31
CA ALA A 341 -21.96 -3.21 9.56
C ALA A 341 -21.68 -3.19 8.05
N HIS A 342 -20.42 -3.28 7.63
CA HIS A 342 -20.03 -3.46 6.24
C HIS A 342 -20.54 -4.79 5.70
N GLU A 343 -20.17 -5.90 6.32
CA GLU A 343 -20.53 -7.23 5.80
C GLU A 343 -22.03 -7.53 5.85
N VAL A 344 -22.74 -7.04 6.88
CA VAL A 344 -24.21 -7.13 6.93
C VAL A 344 -24.83 -6.29 5.81
N GLY A 345 -24.23 -5.14 5.49
CA GLY A 345 -24.66 -4.28 4.38
C GLY A 345 -24.63 -4.97 3.02
N HIS A 346 -23.68 -5.88 2.81
CA HIS A 346 -23.62 -6.75 1.62
C HIS A 346 -24.71 -7.83 1.55
N ASN A 347 -25.68 -7.83 2.46
CA ASN A 347 -26.93 -8.52 2.16
C ASN A 347 -27.77 -7.69 1.17
N TRP A 348 -27.75 -6.36 1.23
CA TRP A 348 -28.50 -5.51 0.30
C TRP A 348 -27.78 -5.40 -1.04
N PHE A 349 -26.51 -5.06 -1.01
CA PHE A 349 -25.62 -4.99 -2.17
C PHE A 349 -24.97 -6.37 -2.33
N TYR A 350 -24.83 -6.92 -3.54
CA TYR A 350 -24.51 -8.35 -3.79
C TYR A 350 -25.63 -9.32 -3.41
N GLY A 351 -25.99 -9.42 -2.13
CA GLY A 351 -26.91 -10.42 -1.58
C GLY A 351 -28.33 -10.44 -2.19
N ILE A 352 -28.96 -9.27 -2.24
CA ILE A 352 -30.36 -9.08 -2.69
C ILE A 352 -30.37 -8.34 -4.02
N LEU A 353 -29.53 -7.32 -4.19
CA LEU A 353 -29.26 -6.70 -5.47
C LEU A 353 -28.08 -7.45 -6.09
N GLY A 354 -28.37 -8.38 -7.00
CA GLY A 354 -27.38 -9.30 -7.58
C GLY A 354 -26.43 -8.61 -8.54
N PHE A 355 -25.51 -7.80 -8.02
CA PHE A 355 -24.51 -7.08 -8.80
C PHE A 355 -23.42 -8.02 -9.32
N ASN A 356 -22.91 -7.71 -10.51
CA ASN A 356 -21.68 -8.32 -11.00
C ASN A 356 -20.48 -7.56 -10.44
N GLU A 357 -20.04 -7.87 -9.23
CA GLU A 357 -18.91 -7.19 -8.59
C GLU A 357 -17.62 -7.32 -9.42
N ARG A 358 -17.44 -8.46 -10.09
CA ARG A 358 -16.28 -8.67 -10.98
C ARG A 358 -16.18 -7.58 -12.05
N GLU A 359 -17.30 -7.17 -12.63
CA GLU A 359 -17.34 -6.09 -13.64
C GLU A 359 -17.50 -4.70 -13.05
N HIS A 360 -18.29 -4.55 -11.98
CA HIS A 360 -18.72 -3.28 -11.42
C HIS A 360 -18.54 -3.23 -9.88
N PRO A 361 -17.30 -3.33 -9.36
CA PRO A 361 -17.05 -3.42 -7.92
C PRO A 361 -17.54 -2.20 -7.15
N TRP A 362 -17.66 -1.04 -7.80
CA TRP A 362 -18.19 0.16 -7.16
C TRP A 362 -19.66 0.05 -6.75
N MET A 363 -20.47 -0.77 -7.44
CA MET A 363 -21.90 -0.92 -7.12
C MET A 363 -22.12 -1.68 -5.83
N ASP A 364 -21.19 -2.56 -5.51
CA ASP A 364 -21.25 -3.41 -4.34
C ASP A 364 -20.44 -2.79 -3.21
N GLU A 365 -19.14 -3.05 -3.17
CA GLU A 365 -18.18 -2.54 -2.19
C GLU A 365 -18.22 -1.01 -2.03
N GLY A 366 -18.35 -0.28 -3.14
CA GLY A 366 -18.33 1.18 -3.13
C GLY A 366 -19.60 1.83 -2.56
N ILE A 367 -20.78 1.34 -2.96
CA ILE A 367 -22.06 1.81 -2.40
C ILE A 367 -22.21 1.31 -0.96
N ASN A 368 -21.83 0.07 -0.67
CA ASN A 368 -21.88 -0.47 0.68
C ASN A 368 -20.99 0.36 1.63
N SER A 369 -19.76 0.68 1.22
CA SER A 369 -18.85 1.56 1.97
C SER A 369 -19.41 2.97 2.23
N PHE A 370 -20.32 3.47 1.39
CA PHE A 370 -21.02 4.75 1.65
C PHE A 370 -22.00 4.63 2.81
N TYR A 371 -22.78 3.54 2.84
CA TYR A 371 -23.72 3.28 3.93
C TYR A 371 -23.01 2.88 5.23
N GLU A 372 -21.91 2.13 5.15
CA GLU A 372 -21.00 1.87 6.28
C GLU A 372 -20.51 3.18 6.89
N ALA A 373 -20.00 4.11 6.07
CA ALA A 373 -19.53 5.41 6.56
C ALA A 373 -20.67 6.22 7.23
N ARG A 374 -21.87 6.19 6.65
CA ARG A 374 -23.08 6.81 7.22
C ARG A 374 -23.49 6.17 8.56
N TYR A 375 -23.42 4.84 8.67
CA TYR A 375 -23.65 4.09 9.90
C TYR A 375 -22.63 4.44 10.98
N THR A 376 -21.35 4.41 10.63
CA THR A 376 -20.24 4.70 11.54
C THR A 376 -20.30 6.12 12.08
N ASP A 377 -20.46 7.12 11.21
CA ASP A 377 -20.54 8.52 11.62
C ASP A 377 -21.77 8.82 12.53
N ARG A 378 -22.80 7.96 12.47
CA ARG A 378 -23.98 8.03 13.34
C ARG A 378 -23.75 7.37 14.70
N ASN A 379 -23.23 6.14 14.71
CA ASN A 379 -23.20 5.29 15.91
C ASN A 379 -21.92 5.48 16.74
N LEU A 380 -20.79 5.65 16.07
CA LEU A 380 -19.53 5.95 16.71
C LEU A 380 -19.46 7.48 16.85
N LYS A 381 -19.61 8.00 18.07
CA LYS A 381 -19.31 9.42 18.36
C LYS A 381 -17.94 9.73 17.75
N SER A 382 -17.92 10.55 16.69
CA SER A 382 -16.73 10.93 15.94
C SER A 382 -15.55 11.17 16.89
N GLY A 383 -14.58 10.24 16.97
CA GLY A 383 -13.51 10.40 17.97
C GLY A 383 -12.61 9.22 18.32
N ASN A 384 -12.95 7.97 17.99
CA ASN A 384 -12.13 6.81 18.40
C ASN A 384 -11.17 6.28 17.35
N THR A 385 -10.80 7.07 16.34
CA THR A 385 -9.55 6.76 15.64
C THR A 385 -8.39 6.97 16.61
N ILE A 386 -7.63 5.92 16.88
CA ILE A 386 -6.29 5.96 17.54
C ILE A 386 -5.28 6.77 16.68
N ALA A 387 -5.77 7.42 15.60
CA ALA A 387 -4.99 8.26 14.72
C ALA A 387 -4.34 9.40 15.52
N PRO A 388 -3.03 9.62 15.35
CA PRO A 388 -2.30 10.52 16.22
C PRO A 388 -2.83 11.95 16.11
N LYS A 389 -3.38 12.50 17.20
CA LYS A 389 -3.92 13.88 17.24
C LYS A 389 -2.90 14.93 16.78
N PHE A 390 -1.61 14.69 17.02
CA PHE A 390 -0.53 15.58 16.58
C PHE A 390 -0.35 15.63 15.05
N LEU A 391 -0.80 14.62 14.29
CA LEU A 391 -0.83 14.64 12.82
C LEU A 391 -2.06 15.37 12.25
N GLY A 392 -2.98 15.83 13.11
CA GLY A 392 -4.23 16.48 12.69
C GLY A 392 -5.33 15.51 12.26
N LEU A 393 -5.14 14.20 12.45
CA LEU A 393 -6.12 13.16 12.08
C LEU A 393 -7.24 12.98 13.14
N GLY A 394 -7.07 13.55 14.33
CA GLY A 394 -8.04 13.38 15.41
C GLY A 394 -9.36 14.11 15.14
N GLY A 395 -10.48 13.41 15.33
CA GLY A 395 -11.83 13.98 15.20
C GLY A 395 -12.33 14.15 13.76
N LEU A 396 -11.64 13.54 12.79
CA LEU A 396 -12.18 13.40 11.44
C LEU A 396 -13.31 12.37 11.43
N THR A 397 -14.34 12.64 10.63
CA THR A 397 -15.39 11.67 10.31
C THR A 397 -14.83 10.60 9.37
N ASN A 398 -15.50 9.45 9.27
CA ASN A 398 -15.07 8.35 8.42
C ASN A 398 -14.97 8.79 6.94
N LEU A 399 -15.99 9.50 6.43
CA LEU A 399 -15.96 10.06 5.06
C LEU A 399 -14.78 11.00 4.80
N LYS A 400 -14.34 11.79 5.79
CA LYS A 400 -13.17 12.69 5.62
C LYS A 400 -11.86 11.92 5.54
N LEU A 401 -11.76 10.81 6.28
CA LEU A 401 -10.61 9.92 6.17
C LEU A 401 -10.59 9.23 4.78
N LYS A 402 -11.74 8.75 4.30
CA LYS A 402 -11.89 8.20 2.94
C LYS A 402 -11.51 9.24 1.86
N HIS A 403 -11.92 10.51 2.02
CA HIS A 403 -11.49 11.59 1.12
C HIS A 403 -9.96 11.79 1.14
N LEU A 404 -9.34 11.78 2.32
CA LEU A 404 -7.88 11.86 2.43
C LEU A 404 -7.18 10.70 1.70
N THR A 405 -7.67 9.47 1.87
CA THR A 405 -7.17 8.28 1.16
C THR A 405 -7.26 8.45 -0.36
N TYR A 406 -8.40 8.95 -0.87
CA TYR A 406 -8.54 9.26 -2.30
C TYR A 406 -7.47 10.27 -2.77
N LEU A 407 -7.27 11.36 -2.03
CA LEU A 407 -6.31 12.40 -2.40
C LEU A 407 -4.86 11.89 -2.41
N VAL A 408 -4.50 10.94 -1.55
CA VAL A 408 -3.16 10.33 -1.54
C VAL A 408 -2.83 9.69 -2.89
N LEU A 409 -3.81 9.10 -3.58
CA LEU A 409 -3.62 8.50 -4.90
C LEU A 409 -3.84 9.46 -6.06
N SER A 410 -4.83 10.35 -5.97
CA SER A 410 -5.19 11.22 -7.09
C SER A 410 -4.21 12.38 -7.29
N ARG A 411 -3.60 12.93 -6.23
CA ARG A 411 -2.58 13.99 -6.33
C ARG A 411 -1.41 13.62 -7.24
N PRO A 412 -0.80 12.43 -7.12
CA PRO A 412 0.23 11.97 -8.05
C PRO A 412 -0.33 11.32 -9.34
N HIS A 413 -1.64 11.39 -9.59
CA HIS A 413 -2.35 10.71 -10.69
C HIS A 413 -2.05 9.21 -10.74
N ASN A 414 -2.10 8.56 -9.57
CA ASN A 414 -2.00 7.12 -9.41
C ASN A 414 -3.37 6.44 -9.26
N ASP A 415 -4.45 7.22 -9.19
CA ASP A 415 -5.81 6.71 -9.11
C ASP A 415 -6.25 6.01 -10.41
N GLN A 416 -7.24 5.15 -10.28
CA GLN A 416 -7.90 4.48 -11.40
C GLN A 416 -9.39 4.89 -11.45
N PRO A 417 -10.06 4.79 -12.61
CA PRO A 417 -11.51 4.97 -12.66
C PRO A 417 -12.21 3.93 -11.78
N ALA A 418 -13.34 4.29 -11.17
CA ALA A 418 -14.07 3.42 -10.25
C ALA A 418 -14.93 2.38 -10.99
N GLY A 419 -15.43 2.72 -12.19
CA GLY A 419 -16.33 1.90 -13.00
C GLY A 419 -15.69 0.75 -13.79
N ILE A 420 -14.42 0.41 -13.55
CA ILE A 420 -13.71 -0.64 -14.30
C ILE A 420 -13.80 -2.00 -13.61
N ASN A 421 -13.56 -3.06 -14.38
CA ASN A 421 -13.48 -4.43 -13.90
C ASN A 421 -12.44 -4.60 -12.76
N SER A 422 -12.78 -5.37 -11.73
CA SER A 422 -11.97 -5.54 -10.53
C SER A 422 -10.55 -6.08 -10.80
N THR A 423 -10.38 -6.85 -11.87
CA THR A 423 -9.09 -7.42 -12.30
C THR A 423 -8.09 -6.39 -12.84
N LEU A 424 -8.55 -5.18 -13.17
CA LEU A 424 -7.70 -4.11 -13.68
C LEU A 424 -7.12 -3.22 -12.57
N PHE A 425 -7.65 -3.30 -11.35
CA PHE A 425 -7.14 -2.54 -10.22
C PHE A 425 -5.84 -3.11 -9.67
N THR A 426 -4.91 -2.22 -9.31
CA THR A 426 -3.89 -2.57 -8.31
C THR A 426 -4.59 -2.79 -6.96
N GLN A 427 -4.02 -3.62 -6.08
CA GLN A 427 -4.58 -3.85 -4.74
C GLN A 427 -4.81 -2.54 -3.97
N MET A 428 -3.86 -1.60 -4.06
CA MET A 428 -3.96 -0.28 -3.44
C MET A 428 -5.12 0.54 -4.03
N ASN A 429 -5.32 0.53 -5.35
CA ASN A 429 -6.45 1.23 -5.95
C ASN A 429 -7.77 0.52 -5.68
N TYR A 430 -7.80 -0.81 -5.56
CA TYR A 430 -9.03 -1.51 -5.15
C TYR A 430 -9.51 -0.97 -3.80
N GLY A 431 -8.65 -0.95 -2.78
CA GLY A 431 -8.96 -0.37 -1.48
C GLY A 431 -9.29 1.13 -1.53
N ALA A 432 -8.43 1.96 -2.12
CA ALA A 432 -8.59 3.40 -2.05
C ALA A 432 -9.65 3.97 -3.02
N ILE A 433 -9.87 3.34 -4.16
CA ILE A 433 -10.87 3.83 -5.14
C ILE A 433 -12.23 3.26 -4.78
N VAL A 434 -12.36 1.94 -4.67
CA VAL A 434 -13.65 1.29 -4.42
C VAL A 434 -14.17 1.65 -3.02
N TYR A 435 -13.37 1.49 -1.97
CA TYR A 435 -13.84 1.73 -0.59
C TYR A 435 -13.65 3.16 -0.08
N SER A 436 -13.01 4.06 -0.84
CA SER A 436 -12.82 5.45 -0.40
C SER A 436 -13.27 6.51 -1.40
N LYS A 437 -12.84 6.44 -2.67
CA LYS A 437 -13.31 7.39 -3.70
C LYS A 437 -14.82 7.26 -3.90
N VAL A 438 -15.36 6.05 -4.11
CA VAL A 438 -16.79 5.85 -4.39
C VAL A 438 -17.68 6.36 -3.26
N PRO A 439 -17.42 6.09 -1.96
CA PRO A 439 -18.21 6.66 -0.87
C PRO A 439 -18.28 8.18 -0.86
N VAL A 440 -17.16 8.86 -1.16
CA VAL A 440 -17.14 10.32 -1.22
C VAL A 440 -17.90 10.82 -2.46
N MET A 441 -17.85 10.10 -3.58
CA MET A 441 -18.66 10.38 -4.76
C MET A 441 -20.16 10.20 -4.49
N MET A 442 -20.55 9.12 -3.80
CA MET A 442 -21.93 8.86 -3.38
C MET A 442 -22.42 9.93 -2.39
N ASN A 443 -21.56 10.38 -1.48
CA ASN A 443 -21.88 11.48 -0.58
C ASN A 443 -22.11 12.79 -1.36
N HIS A 444 -21.33 13.06 -2.40
CA HIS A 444 -21.55 14.21 -3.28
C HIS A 444 -22.88 14.12 -4.01
N LEU A 445 -23.20 12.95 -4.57
CA LEU A 445 -24.49 12.69 -5.21
C LEU A 445 -25.66 12.93 -4.24
N SER A 446 -25.63 12.29 -3.06
CA SER A 446 -26.64 12.46 -2.00
C SER A 446 -26.78 13.92 -1.56
N SER A 447 -25.67 14.61 -1.30
CA SER A 447 -25.67 16.00 -0.84
C SER A 447 -26.22 16.97 -1.88
N SER A 448 -25.97 16.70 -3.16
CA SER A 448 -26.47 17.51 -4.27
C SER A 448 -27.97 17.35 -4.51
N MET A 449 -28.52 16.15 -4.27
CA MET A 449 -29.95 15.84 -4.36
C MET A 449 -30.73 16.24 -3.10
N GLY A 450 -30.05 16.26 -1.95
CA GLY A 450 -30.67 16.27 -0.63
C GLY A 450 -30.93 14.84 -0.13
N GLN A 451 -30.56 14.57 1.12
CA GLN A 451 -30.56 13.21 1.71
C GLN A 451 -31.91 12.51 1.64
N GLU A 452 -33.01 13.22 1.90
CA GLU A 452 -34.36 12.64 1.89
C GLU A 452 -34.75 12.15 0.49
N LYS A 453 -34.48 12.96 -0.54
CA LYS A 453 -34.78 12.57 -1.92
C LYS A 453 -33.87 11.45 -2.42
N PHE A 454 -32.61 11.45 -1.98
CA PHE A 454 -31.68 10.36 -2.25
C PHE A 454 -32.16 9.04 -1.63
N ASP A 455 -32.55 9.05 -0.35
CA ASP A 455 -33.06 7.86 0.35
C ASP A 455 -34.35 7.33 -0.34
N GLU A 456 -35.31 8.21 -0.69
CA GLU A 456 -36.52 7.84 -1.45
C GLU A 456 -36.18 7.18 -2.81
N THR A 457 -35.18 7.72 -3.52
CA THR A 457 -34.72 7.18 -4.81
C THR A 457 -34.10 5.79 -4.62
N MET A 458 -33.30 5.60 -3.57
CA MET A 458 -32.70 4.31 -3.24
C MET A 458 -33.73 3.26 -2.82
N HIS A 459 -34.77 3.65 -2.06
CA HIS A 459 -35.94 2.79 -1.78
C HIS A 459 -36.65 2.35 -3.05
N THR A 460 -36.81 3.26 -4.01
CA THR A 460 -37.41 2.93 -5.31
C THR A 460 -36.54 1.94 -6.08
N PHE A 461 -35.23 2.21 -6.16
CA PHE A 461 -34.27 1.33 -6.81
C PHE A 461 -34.25 -0.08 -6.20
N PHE A 462 -34.17 -0.19 -4.87
CA PHE A 462 -34.17 -1.47 -4.18
C PHE A 462 -35.46 -2.27 -4.43
N ASN A 463 -36.63 -1.63 -4.33
CA ASN A 463 -37.90 -2.34 -4.53
C ASN A 463 -38.12 -2.81 -5.97
N GLU A 464 -37.62 -2.06 -6.96
CA GLU A 464 -37.71 -2.44 -8.38
C GLU A 464 -36.76 -3.61 -8.73
N TRP A 465 -35.59 -3.67 -8.10
CA TRP A 465 -34.48 -4.55 -8.49
C TRP A 465 -34.09 -5.65 -7.50
N LYS A 466 -34.71 -5.73 -6.32
CA LYS A 466 -34.46 -6.85 -5.39
C LYS A 466 -34.66 -8.22 -6.06
N PHE A 467 -33.74 -9.13 -5.80
CA PHE A 467 -33.66 -10.49 -6.36
C PHE A 467 -33.53 -10.53 -7.90
N LYS A 468 -32.80 -9.55 -8.45
CA LYS A 468 -32.49 -9.48 -9.88
C LYS A 468 -31.02 -9.11 -10.09
N HIS A 469 -30.51 -9.42 -11.28
CA HIS A 469 -29.23 -8.93 -11.75
C HIS A 469 -29.33 -7.49 -12.27
N VAL A 470 -28.48 -6.62 -11.74
CA VAL A 470 -28.56 -5.16 -11.95
C VAL A 470 -27.25 -4.63 -12.52
N TYR A 471 -27.35 -3.66 -13.43
CA TYR A 471 -26.22 -2.97 -14.04
C TYR A 471 -26.25 -1.44 -13.79
N PRO A 472 -25.13 -0.72 -14.02
CA PRO A 472 -25.06 0.73 -13.85
C PRO A 472 -26.17 1.51 -14.57
N GLU A 473 -26.55 1.08 -15.79
CA GLU A 473 -27.63 1.72 -16.55
C GLU A 473 -29.00 1.64 -15.87
N ASP A 474 -29.26 0.56 -15.13
CA ASP A 474 -30.54 0.36 -14.43
C ASP A 474 -30.66 1.34 -13.26
N MET A 475 -29.57 1.51 -12.50
CA MET A 475 -29.49 2.49 -11.42
C MET A 475 -29.63 3.92 -11.96
N LYS A 476 -28.90 4.26 -13.03
CA LYS A 476 -29.00 5.58 -13.68
C LYS A 476 -30.45 5.90 -14.08
N ASN A 477 -31.13 4.95 -14.71
CA ASN A 477 -32.52 5.11 -15.13
C ASN A 477 -33.47 5.40 -13.97
N VAL A 478 -33.28 4.76 -12.80
CA VAL A 478 -34.12 5.04 -11.61
C VAL A 478 -33.84 6.44 -11.06
N PHE A 479 -32.57 6.88 -11.03
CA PHE A 479 -32.21 8.22 -10.59
C PHE A 479 -32.79 9.32 -11.50
N GLU A 480 -32.69 9.16 -12.81
CA GLU A 480 -33.23 10.10 -13.80
C GLU A 480 -34.77 10.19 -13.77
N LYS A 481 -35.47 9.08 -13.47
CA LYS A 481 -36.92 9.09 -13.26
C LYS A 481 -37.32 9.76 -11.95
N SER A 482 -36.47 9.68 -10.93
CA SER A 482 -36.78 10.14 -9.58
C SER A 482 -36.46 11.62 -9.33
N SER A 483 -35.63 12.25 -10.16
CA SER A 483 -35.19 13.64 -9.99
C SER A 483 -34.97 14.36 -11.32
N PRO A 484 -35.32 15.66 -11.43
CA PRO A 484 -35.04 16.46 -12.63
C PRO A 484 -33.56 16.85 -12.78
N MET A 485 -32.69 16.41 -11.86
CA MET A 485 -31.25 16.65 -11.94
C MET A 485 -30.62 15.86 -13.10
N TYR A 486 -29.56 16.43 -13.66
CA TYR A 486 -28.72 15.76 -14.66
C TYR A 486 -27.67 14.88 -13.96
N PHE A 487 -27.55 13.62 -14.35
CA PHE A 487 -26.71 12.62 -13.66
C PHE A 487 -25.51 12.10 -14.46
N ASP A 488 -25.33 12.46 -15.74
CA ASP A 488 -24.18 11.98 -16.54
C ASP A 488 -22.83 12.40 -15.94
N TRP A 489 -22.78 13.52 -15.20
CA TRP A 489 -21.57 13.91 -14.48
C TRP A 489 -21.11 12.82 -13.51
N PHE A 490 -22.03 12.07 -12.90
CA PHE A 490 -21.75 11.00 -11.95
C PHE A 490 -21.53 9.68 -12.69
N PHE A 491 -22.55 9.22 -13.44
CA PHE A 491 -22.55 7.87 -14.03
C PHE A 491 -21.61 7.72 -15.23
N ASP A 492 -21.49 8.76 -16.05
CA ASP A 492 -20.76 8.66 -17.32
C ASP A 492 -19.34 9.21 -17.17
N GLN A 493 -19.20 10.37 -16.52
CA GLN A 493 -17.90 11.01 -16.34
C GLN A 493 -17.17 10.52 -15.09
N TYR A 494 -17.75 10.73 -13.91
CA TYR A 494 -16.96 10.64 -12.68
C TYR A 494 -16.57 9.20 -12.31
N LEU A 495 -17.48 8.23 -12.51
CA LEU A 495 -17.19 6.81 -12.28
C LEU A 495 -16.15 6.26 -13.28
N ASN A 496 -16.21 6.69 -14.55
CA ASN A 496 -15.46 6.04 -15.63
C ASN A 496 -14.15 6.76 -16.02
N THR A 497 -13.75 7.80 -15.29
CA THR A 497 -12.51 8.53 -15.53
C THR A 497 -11.69 8.76 -14.26
N THR A 498 -10.47 9.27 -14.43
CA THR A 498 -9.64 9.83 -13.36
C THR A 498 -9.71 11.36 -13.36
N ASP A 499 -10.80 11.93 -13.89
CA ASP A 499 -11.01 13.37 -13.87
C ASP A 499 -11.26 13.85 -12.43
N HIS A 500 -10.85 15.08 -12.14
CA HIS A 500 -10.92 15.64 -10.80
C HIS A 500 -11.98 16.74 -10.71
N LEU A 501 -12.59 16.85 -9.53
CA LEU A 501 -13.44 17.96 -9.15
C LEU A 501 -12.57 19.05 -8.50
N ASP A 502 -12.53 20.26 -9.04
CA ASP A 502 -11.80 21.38 -8.43
C ASP A 502 -12.49 22.70 -8.80
N PHE A 503 -13.23 23.28 -7.87
CA PHE A 503 -13.91 24.56 -8.07
C PHE A 503 -13.29 25.69 -7.25
N LYS A 504 -12.95 26.77 -7.96
CA LYS A 504 -12.26 27.94 -7.43
C LYS A 504 -13.14 29.18 -7.40
N LEU A 505 -13.17 29.86 -6.26
CA LEU A 505 -13.72 31.22 -6.17
C LEU A 505 -12.72 32.25 -6.69
N MET A 506 -13.13 33.00 -7.71
CA MET A 506 -12.28 34.00 -8.35
C MET A 506 -12.56 35.41 -7.85
N ASN A 507 -13.83 35.81 -7.78
CA ASN A 507 -14.26 37.13 -7.32
C ASN A 507 -15.76 37.16 -6.96
N ALA A 508 -16.17 38.13 -6.14
CA ALA A 508 -17.56 38.42 -5.79
C ALA A 508 -17.64 39.90 -5.36
N LYS A 509 -17.59 40.83 -6.32
CA LYS A 509 -17.67 42.28 -6.05
C LYS A 509 -18.91 42.90 -6.69
N ASP A 510 -19.19 42.48 -7.92
CA ASP A 510 -20.27 43.07 -8.70
C ASP A 510 -21.61 42.54 -8.19
N THR A 511 -22.64 43.38 -8.24
CA THR A 511 -24.01 43.01 -7.90
C THR A 511 -24.92 43.04 -9.13
N MET A 512 -26.05 42.35 -9.03
CA MET A 512 -27.11 42.34 -10.04
C MET A 512 -28.46 42.47 -9.36
N HIS A 513 -29.34 43.28 -9.95
CA HIS A 513 -30.72 43.44 -9.49
C HIS A 513 -31.64 42.65 -10.43
N ILE A 514 -32.49 41.79 -9.85
CA ILE A 514 -33.55 41.06 -10.56
C ILE A 514 -34.85 41.30 -9.79
N GLY A 515 -35.74 42.11 -10.36
CA GLY A 515 -36.90 42.64 -9.62
C GLY A 515 -36.45 43.42 -8.39
N SER A 516 -37.02 43.10 -7.23
CA SER A 516 -36.64 43.69 -5.93
C SER A 516 -35.45 43.00 -5.25
N SER A 517 -34.94 41.90 -5.82
CA SER A 517 -33.86 41.10 -5.22
C SER A 517 -32.49 41.53 -5.74
N VAL A 518 -31.50 41.58 -4.84
CA VAL A 518 -30.10 41.86 -5.17
C VAL A 518 -29.28 40.58 -5.02
N TYR A 519 -28.34 40.37 -5.94
CA TYR A 519 -27.44 39.22 -5.97
C TYR A 519 -25.99 39.68 -6.11
N TYR A 520 -25.06 38.96 -5.50
CA TYR A 520 -23.65 38.99 -5.88
C TYR A 520 -23.42 38.20 -7.17
N LYS A 521 -22.65 38.76 -8.09
CA LYS A 521 -22.09 38.05 -9.24
C LYS A 521 -20.78 37.37 -8.81
N VAL A 522 -20.88 36.09 -8.46
CA VAL A 522 -19.75 35.30 -8.00
C VAL A 522 -19.08 34.63 -9.20
N LYS A 523 -17.85 35.00 -9.51
CA LYS A 523 -17.02 34.39 -10.54
C LYS A 523 -16.43 33.09 -10.02
N VAL A 524 -16.81 31.98 -10.64
CA VAL A 524 -16.33 30.63 -10.31
C VAL A 524 -15.52 30.10 -11.50
N LYS A 525 -14.48 29.32 -11.21
CA LYS A 525 -13.71 28.57 -12.21
C LYS A 525 -13.74 27.09 -11.86
N ASN A 526 -14.04 26.23 -12.82
CA ASN A 526 -13.70 24.82 -12.75
C ASN A 526 -12.23 24.66 -13.19
N ALA A 527 -11.36 24.37 -12.22
CA ALA A 527 -9.95 24.08 -12.45
C ALA A 527 -9.69 22.58 -12.66
N GLY A 528 -10.70 21.74 -12.41
CA GLY A 528 -10.72 20.32 -12.72
C GLY A 528 -11.39 20.04 -14.06
N GLU A 529 -11.96 18.85 -14.19
CA GLU A 529 -12.54 18.36 -15.44
C GLU A 529 -13.98 17.89 -15.31
N VAL A 530 -14.47 17.65 -14.09
CA VAL A 530 -15.83 17.13 -13.85
C VAL A 530 -16.86 18.26 -13.80
N LYS A 531 -17.95 18.13 -14.55
CA LYS A 531 -19.08 19.09 -14.59
C LYS A 531 -20.13 18.79 -13.51
N ALA A 532 -19.71 18.58 -12.27
CA ALA A 532 -20.62 18.20 -11.19
C ALA A 532 -21.28 19.42 -10.49
N PRO A 533 -22.42 19.23 -9.80
CA PRO A 533 -22.98 20.24 -8.92
C PRO A 533 -22.00 20.67 -7.82
N TYR A 534 -22.08 21.92 -7.37
CA TYR A 534 -21.24 22.44 -6.27
C TYR A 534 -22.04 23.37 -5.38
N SER A 535 -21.60 23.52 -4.12
CA SER A 535 -22.23 24.40 -3.15
C SER A 535 -21.39 25.64 -2.87
N ILE A 536 -22.04 26.78 -2.64
CA ILE A 536 -21.43 27.98 -2.06
C ILE A 536 -22.13 28.25 -0.73
N THR A 537 -21.34 28.48 0.31
CA THR A 537 -21.81 28.90 1.64
C THR A 537 -21.28 30.27 1.98
N ALA A 538 -22.15 31.16 2.45
CA ALA A 538 -21.75 32.44 3.02
C ALA A 538 -21.60 32.35 4.53
N LEU A 539 -20.51 32.93 5.05
CA LEU A 539 -20.19 32.95 6.47
C LEU A 539 -20.31 34.37 7.05
N LYS A 540 -20.84 34.46 8.26
CA LYS A 540 -20.79 35.64 9.13
C LYS A 540 -20.27 35.23 10.50
N ASP A 541 -19.24 35.91 11.00
CA ASP A 541 -18.61 35.57 12.28
C ASP A 541 -18.17 34.10 12.38
N ASN A 542 -17.67 33.55 11.26
CA ASN A 542 -17.33 32.12 11.05
C ASN A 542 -18.50 31.13 11.14
N GLN A 543 -19.75 31.58 11.18
CA GLN A 543 -20.93 30.71 11.17
C GLN A 543 -21.60 30.69 9.78
N PRO A 544 -22.08 29.53 9.31
CA PRO A 544 -22.79 29.44 8.04
C PRO A 544 -24.14 30.15 8.12
N VAL A 545 -24.38 31.08 7.20
CA VAL A 545 -25.65 31.83 7.09
C VAL A 545 -26.57 31.20 6.05
N ILE A 546 -26.04 30.92 4.87
CA ILE A 546 -26.80 30.35 3.76
C ILE A 546 -25.90 29.51 2.86
N THR A 547 -26.39 28.33 2.48
CA THR A 547 -25.78 27.43 1.50
C THR A 547 -26.69 27.29 0.29
N LYS A 548 -26.12 27.38 -0.91
CA LYS A 548 -26.83 27.19 -2.18
C LYS A 548 -26.04 26.25 -3.09
N TRP A 549 -26.76 25.31 -3.72
CA TRP A 549 -26.23 24.41 -4.73
C TRP A 549 -26.45 24.97 -6.14
N TYR A 550 -25.49 24.77 -7.01
CA TYR A 550 -25.48 25.21 -8.41
C TYR A 550 -25.00 24.07 -9.30
N GLY A 551 -25.44 24.06 -10.57
CA GLY A 551 -24.86 23.18 -11.59
C GLY A 551 -23.46 23.63 -11.98
N GLY A 552 -22.53 22.69 -12.15
CA GLY A 552 -21.17 22.96 -12.62
C GLY A 552 -21.05 22.97 -14.14
N MET A 553 -20.09 23.74 -14.65
CA MET A 553 -19.71 23.74 -16.07
C MET A 553 -18.18 23.83 -16.23
N MET A 554 -17.68 23.75 -17.46
CA MET A 554 -16.25 23.90 -17.74
C MET A 554 -15.85 25.37 -17.85
N GLY A 555 -14.60 25.67 -17.50
CA GLY A 555 -14.05 27.01 -17.64
C GLY A 555 -14.49 27.97 -16.52
N ASN A 556 -14.77 29.22 -16.87
CA ASN A 556 -15.14 30.27 -15.92
C ASN A 556 -16.57 30.73 -16.18
N TRP A 557 -17.36 30.96 -15.14
CA TRP A 557 -18.71 31.52 -15.25
C TRP A 557 -19.06 32.42 -14.07
N GLU A 558 -20.20 33.11 -14.18
CA GLU A 558 -20.80 33.90 -13.10
C GLU A 558 -22.01 33.15 -12.54
N THR A 559 -22.04 32.99 -11.22
CA THR A 559 -23.20 32.48 -10.47
C THR A 559 -23.81 33.61 -9.67
N LEU A 560 -25.14 33.67 -9.66
CA LEU A 560 -25.89 34.64 -8.85
C LEU A 560 -26.10 34.10 -7.44
N PHE A 561 -25.41 34.70 -6.47
CA PHE A 561 -25.53 34.34 -5.07
C PHE A 561 -26.33 35.42 -4.31
N PRO A 562 -27.26 35.08 -3.40
CA PRO A 562 -28.06 36.06 -2.67
C PRO A 562 -27.19 37.16 -2.03
N PHE A 563 -27.59 38.43 -2.17
CA PHE A 563 -26.88 39.53 -1.54
C PHE A 563 -27.10 39.55 -0.01
N GLY A 564 -26.07 39.95 0.73
CA GLY A 564 -26.12 40.09 2.18
C GLY A 564 -24.80 40.58 2.75
N ASN A 565 -24.80 40.89 4.06
CA ASN A 565 -23.59 41.23 4.80
C ASN A 565 -22.89 39.95 5.23
N TYR A 566 -21.85 39.55 4.49
CA TYR A 566 -21.07 38.33 4.74
C TYR A 566 -19.58 38.68 4.84
N ASP A 567 -18.83 37.91 5.64
CA ASP A 567 -17.39 38.11 5.77
C ASP A 567 -16.61 37.27 4.75
N GLU A 568 -17.17 36.12 4.36
CA GLU A 568 -16.51 35.12 3.50
C GLU A 568 -17.52 34.29 2.72
N LEU A 569 -17.14 33.89 1.50
CA LEU A 569 -17.80 32.85 0.71
C LEU A 569 -16.87 31.63 0.62
N VAL A 570 -17.44 30.44 0.76
CA VAL A 570 -16.70 29.17 0.75
C VAL A 570 -17.42 28.16 -0.15
N ILE A 571 -16.71 27.59 -1.12
CA ILE A 571 -17.16 26.41 -1.85
C ILE A 571 -16.99 25.17 -0.96
N ASP A 572 -18.02 24.33 -0.92
CA ASP A 572 -18.03 23.07 -0.16
C ASP A 572 -17.64 23.24 1.32
N TYR A 573 -18.30 24.17 2.01
CA TYR A 573 -18.00 24.48 3.42
C TYR A 573 -18.05 23.26 4.36
N LYS A 574 -18.93 22.30 4.06
CA LYS A 574 -19.11 21.08 4.87
C LYS A 574 -18.12 19.96 4.51
N ASN A 575 -17.33 20.12 3.44
CA ASN A 575 -16.47 19.09 2.85
C ASN A 575 -17.26 17.84 2.45
N GLU A 576 -18.40 18.04 1.79
CA GLU A 576 -19.31 16.99 1.30
C GLU A 576 -18.94 16.53 -0.11
N THR A 577 -18.02 17.23 -0.78
CA THR A 577 -17.58 16.91 -2.14
C THR A 577 -16.10 16.50 -2.17
N PRO A 578 -15.69 15.65 -3.14
CA PRO A 578 -14.31 15.19 -3.33
C PRO A 578 -13.42 16.27 -3.98
N GLU A 579 -13.42 17.47 -3.39
CA GLU A 579 -12.64 18.61 -3.86
C GLU A 579 -11.14 18.31 -3.90
N PHE A 580 -10.59 18.32 -5.11
CA PHE A 580 -9.18 18.09 -5.34
C PHE A 580 -8.36 19.20 -4.71
N ASN A 581 -8.79 20.47 -4.69
CA ASN A 581 -8.00 21.56 -4.12
C ASN A 581 -8.79 22.58 -3.31
N ALA A 582 -9.20 22.16 -2.12
CA ALA A 582 -9.96 22.98 -1.18
C ALA A 582 -9.29 24.30 -0.71
N GLN A 583 -7.98 24.51 -0.97
CA GLN A 583 -7.29 25.77 -0.63
C GLN A 583 -7.78 26.96 -1.47
N ASN A 584 -8.32 26.69 -2.67
CA ASN A 584 -8.73 27.74 -3.60
C ASN A 584 -10.25 28.09 -3.49
N ASN A 585 -10.94 27.49 -2.53
CA ASN A 585 -12.39 27.53 -2.36
C ASN A 585 -12.89 28.74 -1.55
N GLN A 586 -11.98 29.50 -0.94
CA GLN A 586 -12.30 30.58 0.00
C GLN A 586 -12.13 31.96 -0.62
N LEU A 587 -13.08 32.85 -0.36
CA LEU A 587 -13.04 34.25 -0.78
C LEU A 587 -13.57 35.16 0.33
N LYS A 588 -12.69 35.95 0.95
CA LYS A 588 -13.09 37.00 1.89
C LYS A 588 -13.80 38.13 1.15
N MET A 589 -14.85 38.69 1.73
CA MET A 589 -15.62 39.78 1.10
C MET A 589 -14.91 41.14 1.19
N HIS A 590 -13.99 41.30 2.14
CA HIS A 590 -13.26 42.55 2.40
C HIS A 590 -11.72 42.35 2.45
N GLY A 591 -10.96 43.45 2.34
CA GLY A 591 -9.49 43.46 2.44
C GLY A 591 -8.74 43.30 1.10
N ILE A 592 -7.40 43.38 1.14
CA ILE A 592 -6.53 43.33 -0.06
C ILE A 592 -6.08 41.89 -0.37
N LEU A 593 -5.88 41.04 0.65
CA LEU A 593 -5.47 39.63 0.52
C LEU A 593 -6.67 38.67 0.62
N ARG A 594 -7.70 38.89 -0.21
CA ARG A 594 -9.01 38.22 -0.10
C ARG A 594 -8.98 36.70 -0.28
N ARG A 595 -7.95 36.18 -0.97
CA ARG A 595 -7.77 34.76 -1.30
C ARG A 595 -6.65 34.07 -0.53
N MET A 596 -5.97 34.79 0.37
CA MET A 596 -4.86 34.23 1.14
C MET A 596 -5.36 33.69 2.47
N GLU A 597 -5.00 32.45 2.79
CA GLU A 597 -5.26 31.82 4.07
C GLU A 597 -4.41 32.44 5.18
N LYS A 598 -4.74 32.14 6.44
CA LYS A 598 -3.90 32.57 7.57
C LYS A 598 -2.68 31.66 7.68
N LEU A 599 -1.49 32.23 7.90
CA LEU A 599 -0.27 31.46 8.18
C LEU A 599 -0.40 30.70 9.51
N LYS A 600 0.08 29.45 9.55
CA LYS A 600 0.16 28.63 10.76
C LYS A 600 1.55 27.99 10.86
N LEU A 601 2.34 28.46 11.82
CA LEU A 601 3.59 27.82 12.22
C LEU A 601 3.26 26.67 13.18
N GLN A 602 3.77 25.47 12.94
CA GLN A 602 3.56 24.34 13.85
C GLN A 602 4.73 23.35 13.81
N PRO A 603 5.02 22.68 14.94
CA PRO A 603 6.06 21.66 14.99
C PRO A 603 5.57 20.36 14.32
N ILE A 604 6.42 19.72 13.52
CA ILE A 604 6.20 18.37 12.91
C ILE A 604 5.10 18.35 11.81
N VAL A 605 5.19 17.39 10.87
CA VAL A 605 4.22 17.17 9.79
C VAL A 605 2.78 16.98 10.31
N SER A 606 1.81 17.51 9.56
CA SER A 606 0.38 17.24 9.75
C SER A 606 -0.33 17.09 8.41
N ILE A 607 -1.60 16.67 8.44
CA ILE A 607 -2.48 16.74 7.26
C ILE A 607 -2.66 18.18 6.77
N GLU A 608 -3.01 18.30 5.49
CA GLU A 608 -3.35 19.56 4.84
C GLU A 608 -4.60 20.20 5.48
N ASN A 609 -4.50 21.49 5.80
CA ASN A 609 -5.61 22.30 6.28
C ASN A 609 -6.00 23.35 5.22
N PRO A 610 -7.18 23.27 4.60
CA PRO A 610 -7.56 24.18 3.53
C PRO A 610 -7.78 25.63 3.99
N LYS A 611 -7.85 25.89 5.31
CA LYS A 611 -8.04 27.23 5.90
C LYS A 611 -6.75 27.88 6.39
N ARG A 612 -5.59 27.22 6.20
CA ARG A 612 -4.28 27.67 6.72
C ARG A 612 -3.13 27.37 5.78
N THR A 613 -2.22 28.33 5.64
CA THR A 613 -0.89 28.09 5.06
C THR A 613 0.00 27.51 6.16
N GLN A 614 0.25 26.21 6.15
CA GLN A 614 1.04 25.53 7.19
C GLN A 614 2.53 25.53 6.85
N LEU A 615 3.36 25.91 7.82
CA LEU A 615 4.81 25.82 7.74
C LEU A 615 5.33 25.02 8.94
N PHE A 616 6.10 23.98 8.64
CA PHE A 616 6.61 23.05 9.64
C PHE A 616 8.03 23.39 10.04
N PHE A 617 8.33 23.17 11.31
CA PHE A 617 9.69 23.19 11.82
C PHE A 617 9.94 22.04 12.80
N SER A 618 11.20 21.60 12.93
CA SER A 618 11.60 20.63 13.95
C SER A 618 13.07 20.82 14.35
N PRO A 619 13.44 20.53 15.61
CA PRO A 619 14.85 20.45 15.97
C PRO A 619 15.52 19.37 15.11
N ILE A 620 16.77 19.61 14.72
CA ILE A 620 17.60 18.63 14.04
C ILE A 620 18.97 18.60 14.71
N ALA A 621 19.54 17.41 14.82
CA ALA A 621 20.90 17.20 15.25
C ALA A 621 21.60 16.29 14.25
N GLY A 622 22.90 16.48 14.12
CA GLY A 622 23.75 15.69 13.25
C GLY A 622 25.10 15.46 13.90
N TRP A 623 25.84 14.47 13.39
CA TRP A 623 27.21 14.25 13.78
C TRP A 623 28.02 13.73 12.60
N ASN A 624 29.23 14.26 12.43
CA ASN A 624 30.27 13.65 11.60
C ASN A 624 31.63 13.89 12.29
N ASN A 625 32.69 13.25 11.80
CA ASN A 625 33.99 13.30 12.45
C ASN A 625 34.65 14.68 12.44
N TYR A 626 34.25 15.58 11.53
CA TYR A 626 34.89 16.89 11.31
C TYR A 626 34.11 18.02 11.98
N ASP A 627 32.79 18.01 11.84
CA ASP A 627 31.88 18.95 12.45
C ASP A 627 31.52 18.59 13.90
N LYS A 628 31.81 17.34 14.31
CA LYS A 628 31.38 16.73 15.58
C LYS A 628 29.88 16.95 15.79
N GLY A 629 29.46 17.31 17.00
CA GLY A 629 28.06 17.60 17.29
C GLY A 629 27.57 18.82 16.50
N MET A 630 26.45 18.66 15.81
CA MET A 630 25.74 19.71 15.09
C MET A 630 24.29 19.79 15.59
N VAL A 631 23.77 21.00 15.76
CA VAL A 631 22.36 21.23 16.13
C VAL A 631 21.76 22.38 15.32
N GLY A 632 20.46 22.30 15.04
CA GLY A 632 19.78 23.33 14.27
C GLY A 632 18.26 23.18 14.24
N LEU A 633 17.64 23.90 13.30
CA LEU A 633 16.20 23.82 13.03
C LEU A 633 15.97 23.46 11.56
N ALA A 634 15.20 22.41 11.33
CA ALA A 634 14.72 22.06 10.00
C ALA A 634 13.38 22.76 9.72
N PHE A 635 13.21 23.31 8.52
CA PHE A 635 11.99 23.94 8.00
C PHE A 635 11.54 23.22 6.74
N TYR A 636 10.26 22.87 6.63
CA TYR A 636 9.76 22.09 5.50
C TYR A 636 8.24 22.24 5.32
N ASN A 637 7.73 21.75 4.19
CA ASN A 637 6.29 21.73 3.85
C ASN A 637 5.83 20.34 3.35
N SER A 638 6.36 19.26 3.92
CA SER A 638 5.90 17.90 3.62
C SER A 638 4.50 17.64 4.21
N PHE A 639 3.55 17.23 3.38
CA PHE A 639 2.15 16.95 3.77
C PHE A 639 1.75 15.51 3.42
N ILE A 640 0.69 15.04 4.08
CA ILE A 640 -0.16 13.95 3.60
C ILE A 640 -1.52 14.57 3.28
N PRO A 641 -1.99 14.56 2.02
CA PRO A 641 -1.33 14.04 0.81
C PRO A 641 -0.18 14.96 0.35
N SER A 642 0.70 14.45 -0.52
CA SER A 642 1.86 15.22 -1.00
C SER A 642 1.47 16.34 -1.98
N ARG A 643 2.21 17.44 -1.96
CA ARG A 643 2.02 18.59 -2.86
C ARG A 643 3.05 18.61 -3.99
N ASN A 644 2.71 19.29 -5.08
CA ASN A 644 3.63 19.46 -6.22
C ASN A 644 4.90 20.22 -5.86
N PHE A 645 4.82 21.27 -5.03
CA PHE A 645 6.00 22.01 -4.58
C PHE A 645 6.37 21.64 -3.14
N GLN A 646 7.62 21.20 -2.95
CA GLN A 646 8.15 20.81 -1.66
C GLN A 646 9.51 21.47 -1.40
N TYR A 647 9.77 21.84 -0.16
CA TYR A 647 11.06 22.34 0.29
C TYR A 647 11.43 21.74 1.64
N GLN A 648 12.72 21.60 1.87
CA GLN A 648 13.34 21.19 3.12
C GLN A 648 14.61 22.01 3.32
N LEU A 649 14.75 22.70 4.44
CA LEU A 649 15.92 23.50 4.78
C LEU A 649 16.36 23.12 6.19
N ALA A 650 17.57 22.62 6.36
CA ALA A 650 18.08 22.17 7.65
C ALA A 650 19.45 22.81 7.96
N PRO A 651 19.50 24.13 8.25
CA PRO A 651 20.70 24.77 8.77
C PRO A 651 21.03 24.24 10.17
N MET A 652 22.31 23.95 10.39
CA MET A 652 22.86 23.49 11.67
C MET A 652 24.12 24.28 12.01
N TYR A 653 24.42 24.38 13.29
CA TYR A 653 25.65 24.96 13.82
C TYR A 653 26.56 23.83 14.31
N SER A 654 27.80 23.77 13.82
CA SER A 654 28.81 22.82 14.27
C SER A 654 29.50 23.32 15.54
N PHE A 655 29.59 22.45 16.56
CA PHE A 655 30.29 22.76 17.80
C PHE A 655 31.81 22.73 17.66
N ASN A 656 32.35 21.96 16.70
CA ASN A 656 33.79 21.91 16.46
C ASN A 656 34.27 23.09 15.62
N THR A 657 33.68 23.28 14.44
CA THR A 657 34.16 24.28 13.47
C THR A 657 33.62 25.68 13.76
N LYS A 658 32.61 25.81 14.64
CA LYS A 658 31.93 27.07 14.98
C LYS A 658 31.33 27.78 13.74
N GLN A 659 30.97 27.01 12.72
CA GLN A 659 30.39 27.49 11.47
C GLN A 659 29.02 26.86 11.21
N MET A 660 28.24 27.51 10.34
CA MET A 660 26.98 26.95 9.84
C MET A 660 27.25 25.87 8.79
N THR A 661 26.54 24.76 8.93
CA THR A 661 26.50 23.61 8.02
C THR A 661 25.04 23.26 7.71
N GLY A 662 24.81 22.30 6.82
CA GLY A 662 23.47 21.75 6.63
C GLY A 662 23.15 21.42 5.18
N ILE A 663 21.86 21.16 4.96
CA ILE A 663 21.31 20.75 3.67
C ILE A 663 20.02 21.50 3.36
N GLY A 664 19.85 21.89 2.10
CA GLY A 664 18.62 22.44 1.56
C GLY A 664 18.20 21.68 0.31
N ARG A 665 16.89 21.44 0.15
CA ARG A 665 16.30 20.74 -0.99
C ARG A 665 15.02 21.45 -1.42
N LEU A 666 14.89 21.73 -2.70
CA LEU A 666 13.64 22.19 -3.33
C LEU A 666 13.23 21.17 -4.38
N GLN A 667 11.94 20.84 -4.45
CA GLN A 667 11.39 19.86 -5.38
C GLN A 667 10.09 20.38 -6.00
N TYR A 668 9.93 20.15 -7.29
CA TYR A 668 8.70 20.40 -8.01
C TYR A 668 8.31 19.18 -8.85
N PHE A 669 7.12 18.66 -8.60
CA PHE A 669 6.56 17.50 -9.28
C PHE A 669 5.56 17.94 -10.37
N VAL A 670 5.68 17.33 -11.54
CA VAL A 670 4.74 17.49 -12.66
C VAL A 670 4.23 16.11 -13.04
N TYR A 671 2.92 16.00 -13.20
CA TYR A 671 2.23 14.75 -13.55
C TYR A 671 1.48 14.92 -14.88
N PRO A 672 2.13 14.64 -16.03
CA PRO A 672 1.50 14.81 -17.33
C PRO A 672 0.37 13.78 -17.57
N LYS A 673 -0.84 14.26 -17.89
CA LYS A 673 -1.97 13.39 -18.27
C LYS A 673 -1.67 12.57 -19.52
N ASN A 674 -1.08 13.18 -20.54
CA ASN A 674 -0.78 12.56 -21.84
C ASN A 674 0.72 12.26 -22.04
N GLY A 675 1.05 11.35 -22.96
CA GLY A 675 2.43 10.99 -23.32
C GLY A 675 3.04 9.82 -22.53
N PHE A 676 4.33 9.53 -22.73
CA PHE A 676 5.02 8.35 -22.19
C PHE A 676 5.65 8.54 -20.81
N VAL A 677 5.63 9.77 -20.26
CA VAL A 677 6.18 10.10 -18.93
C VAL A 677 5.05 10.17 -17.92
N LYS A 678 5.20 9.47 -16.79
CA LYS A 678 4.26 9.40 -15.68
C LYS A 678 4.42 10.58 -14.72
N ASN A 679 5.67 10.88 -14.34
CA ASN A 679 6.02 11.89 -13.37
C ASN A 679 7.37 12.49 -13.75
N ILE A 680 7.50 13.81 -13.65
CA ILE A 680 8.74 14.55 -13.74
C ILE A 680 9.01 15.19 -12.38
N CYS A 681 10.14 14.88 -11.76
CA CYS A 681 10.62 15.55 -10.56
C CYS A 681 11.80 16.45 -10.94
N LEU A 682 11.63 17.76 -10.76
CA LEU A 682 12.71 18.73 -10.77
C LEU A 682 13.16 18.94 -9.32
N SER A 683 14.42 18.64 -9.02
CA SER A 683 14.98 18.76 -7.68
C SER A 683 16.27 19.56 -7.73
N THR A 684 16.45 20.48 -6.77
CA THR A 684 17.75 21.10 -6.48
C THR A 684 18.12 20.86 -5.04
N THR A 685 19.37 20.46 -4.79
CA THR A 685 19.90 20.17 -3.45
C THR A 685 21.20 20.93 -3.24
N GLY A 686 21.28 21.71 -2.17
CA GLY A 686 22.51 22.35 -1.69
C GLY A 686 22.95 21.69 -0.38
N SER A 687 24.24 21.40 -0.22
CA SER A 687 24.82 20.97 1.06
C SER A 687 26.15 21.63 1.35
N LEU A 688 26.41 21.82 2.65
CA LEU A 688 27.62 22.45 3.17
C LEU A 688 28.07 21.72 4.44
N PHE A 689 29.24 21.08 4.39
CA PHE A 689 29.85 20.41 5.54
C PHE A 689 31.39 20.45 5.45
N HIS A 690 32.05 20.14 6.55
CA HIS A 690 33.51 20.08 6.64
C HIS A 690 34.02 18.65 6.44
N TYR A 691 35.25 18.53 5.93
CA TYR A 691 35.97 17.27 5.77
C TYR A 691 37.49 17.51 5.85
N ASP A 692 38.29 16.45 6.02
CA ASP A 692 39.75 16.51 5.91
C ASP A 692 40.17 15.74 4.63
N THR A 693 41.38 15.85 4.09
CA THR A 693 41.82 14.98 2.99
C THR A 693 43.12 14.22 3.24
N LEU A 694 43.78 14.36 4.40
CA LEU A 694 45.00 13.59 4.69
C LEU A 694 45.09 13.23 6.18
N GLY A 695 44.99 11.94 6.51
CA GLY A 695 45.37 11.39 7.82
C GLY A 695 46.89 11.36 8.01
N VAL A 696 47.55 12.50 7.84
CA VAL A 696 48.95 12.67 8.22
C VAL A 696 48.93 13.45 9.52
N ASP A 697 49.16 12.77 10.63
CA ASP A 697 49.18 13.37 11.97
C ASP A 697 50.22 14.49 12.14
N THR A 698 51.14 14.72 11.19
CA THR A 698 52.15 15.78 11.29
C THR A 698 52.78 16.13 9.94
N VAL A 699 52.71 17.40 9.54
CA VAL A 699 53.77 18.01 8.72
C VAL A 699 54.57 18.91 9.66
N ASP A 700 55.70 18.41 10.16
CA ASP A 700 56.63 19.22 10.95
C ASP A 700 57.32 20.23 10.03
N LEU A 701 56.85 21.48 10.05
CA LEU A 701 57.50 22.59 9.35
C LEU A 701 58.62 23.14 10.24
N TYR A 702 59.86 22.79 9.94
CA TYR A 702 61.04 23.32 10.65
C TYR A 702 61.36 24.76 10.20
N HIS A 703 61.10 25.73 11.08
CA HIS A 703 61.65 27.08 11.01
C HIS A 703 62.14 27.50 12.41
N GLY A 704 63.41 27.23 12.72
CA GLY A 704 63.99 27.49 14.05
C GLY A 704 63.55 26.48 15.13
N LEU A 705 63.79 26.80 16.41
CA LEU A 705 63.54 25.93 17.58
C LEU A 705 62.05 25.70 17.94
N ASN A 706 61.10 26.17 17.12
CA ASN A 706 59.67 26.03 17.39
C ASN A 706 59.04 24.97 16.48
N HIS A 707 58.28 24.06 17.08
CA HIS A 707 57.45 23.08 16.38
C HIS A 707 56.12 23.75 16.02
N TYR A 708 55.67 23.61 14.78
CA TYR A 708 54.35 24.08 14.32
C TYR A 708 53.56 22.88 13.83
N HIS A 709 52.31 22.78 14.27
CA HIS A 709 51.36 21.75 13.84
C HIS A 709 50.41 22.36 12.78
N ALA A 710 49.92 21.57 11.81
CA ALA A 710 49.01 22.07 10.79
C ALA A 710 48.00 21.00 10.36
N ASP A 711 46.71 21.20 10.68
CA ASP A 711 45.61 20.30 10.32
C ASP A 711 44.93 20.78 9.05
N ILE A 712 45.06 20.10 7.91
CA ILE A 712 44.45 20.62 6.67
C ILE A 712 42.93 20.45 6.70
N SER A 713 42.21 21.45 7.21
CA SER A 713 40.74 21.43 7.22
C SER A 713 40.17 21.84 5.86
N PHE A 714 39.22 21.07 5.32
CA PHE A 714 38.55 21.36 4.07
C PHE A 714 37.06 21.63 4.29
N LYS A 715 36.49 22.46 3.42
CA LYS A 715 35.06 22.76 3.39
C LYS A 715 34.54 22.46 1.99
N TYR A 716 33.45 21.71 1.89
CA TYR A 716 32.79 21.51 0.59
C TYR A 716 31.42 22.18 0.56
N ARG A 717 31.12 22.78 -0.60
CA ARG A 717 29.78 23.22 -0.99
C ARG A 717 29.37 22.39 -2.19
N ARG A 718 28.24 21.70 -2.09
CA ARG A 718 27.70 20.87 -3.17
C ARG A 718 26.36 21.44 -3.60
N HIS A 719 26.21 21.71 -4.88
CA HIS A 719 24.95 22.12 -5.50
C HIS A 719 24.59 21.10 -6.58
N SER A 720 23.43 20.46 -6.46
CA SER A 720 22.99 19.46 -7.42
C SER A 720 21.65 19.85 -8.01
N LEU A 721 21.56 19.81 -9.34
CA LEU A 721 20.33 19.90 -10.10
C LEU A 721 20.00 18.51 -10.65
N ARG A 722 18.77 18.06 -10.45
CA ARG A 722 18.33 16.72 -10.83
C ARG A 722 16.96 16.76 -11.49
N LEU A 723 16.83 16.05 -12.60
CA LEU A 723 15.58 15.77 -13.30
C LEU A 723 15.36 14.25 -13.31
N ASP A 724 14.28 13.79 -12.69
CA ASP A 724 13.87 12.39 -12.77
C ASP A 724 12.60 12.26 -13.61
N PHE A 725 12.65 11.41 -14.64
CA PHE A 725 11.51 11.06 -15.48
C PHE A 725 11.10 9.63 -15.18
N LEU A 726 9.97 9.45 -14.48
CA LEU A 726 9.35 8.15 -14.32
C LEU A 726 8.52 7.84 -15.56
N LEU A 727 8.77 6.73 -16.24
CA LEU A 727 8.08 6.38 -17.48
C LEU A 727 6.79 5.61 -17.20
N LYS A 728 5.77 5.80 -18.04
CA LYS A 728 4.48 5.08 -17.93
C LYS A 728 4.64 3.59 -18.28
N ASN A 729 3.78 2.79 -17.66
CA ASN A 729 3.55 1.41 -18.02
C ASN A 729 2.22 1.29 -18.75
N LYS A 730 2.05 0.23 -19.54
CA LYS A 730 0.78 -0.06 -20.23
C LYS A 730 -0.36 -0.38 -19.25
N SER A 731 -0.03 -0.97 -18.10
CA SER A 731 -0.99 -1.29 -17.04
C SER A 731 -0.50 -0.74 -15.70
N PRO A 732 -1.39 -0.16 -14.87
CA PRO A 732 -1.10 0.22 -13.49
C PRO A 732 -0.64 -0.98 -12.63
N ARG A 733 -1.07 -2.20 -12.95
CA ARG A 733 -0.67 -3.45 -12.27
C ARG A 733 0.74 -3.92 -12.63
N SER A 734 1.41 -3.26 -13.57
CA SER A 734 2.78 -3.62 -13.93
C SER A 734 3.73 -3.39 -12.77
N VAL A 735 4.41 -4.46 -12.35
CA VAL A 735 5.50 -4.42 -11.37
C VAL A 735 6.81 -3.83 -11.93
N VAL A 736 6.81 -3.38 -13.19
CA VAL A 736 7.98 -2.79 -13.83
C VAL A 736 8.07 -1.31 -13.47
N LYS A 737 9.26 -0.81 -13.14
CA LYS A 737 9.57 0.60 -13.04
C LYS A 737 10.72 0.93 -13.98
N LYS A 738 10.55 2.01 -14.72
CA LYS A 738 11.56 2.54 -15.64
C LYS A 738 11.70 4.02 -15.37
N TRP A 739 12.91 4.50 -15.14
CA TRP A 739 13.13 5.92 -14.99
C TRP A 739 14.46 6.35 -15.58
N LEU A 740 14.46 7.59 -16.04
CA LEU A 740 15.64 8.29 -16.53
C LEU A 740 15.99 9.40 -15.54
N THR A 741 17.25 9.47 -15.15
CA THR A 741 17.77 10.53 -14.29
C THR A 741 18.80 11.32 -15.07
N LEU A 742 18.62 12.64 -15.11
CA LEU A 742 19.63 13.61 -15.51
C LEU A 742 20.06 14.37 -14.26
N ARG A 743 21.35 14.43 -14.00
CA ARG A 743 21.85 15.09 -12.80
C ARG A 743 23.14 15.84 -13.08
N GLY A 744 23.17 17.11 -12.69
CA GLY A 744 24.38 17.92 -12.61
C GLY A 744 24.75 18.16 -11.15
N ILE A 745 26.03 18.11 -10.82
CA ILE A 745 26.58 18.45 -9.51
C ILE A 745 27.73 19.43 -9.73
N TYR A 746 27.65 20.58 -9.07
CA TYR A 746 28.75 21.49 -8.90
C TYR A 746 29.29 21.36 -7.48
N LEU A 747 30.55 21.00 -7.35
CA LEU A 747 31.23 20.80 -6.09
C LEU A 747 32.37 21.81 -5.96
N HIS A 748 32.33 22.61 -4.91
CA HIS A 748 33.34 23.59 -4.58
C HIS A 748 34.04 23.17 -3.29
N LYS A 749 35.34 22.90 -3.37
CA LYS A 749 36.19 22.49 -2.25
C LYS A 749 37.19 23.60 -1.94
N GLU A 750 37.17 24.06 -0.70
CA GLU A 750 38.14 25.01 -0.16
C GLU A 750 39.17 24.25 0.68
N ILE A 751 40.46 24.52 0.45
CA ILE A 751 41.58 23.90 1.16
C ILE A 751 42.15 24.92 2.15
N PHE A 752 42.10 24.63 3.45
CA PHE A 752 42.69 25.49 4.48
C PHE A 752 43.86 24.80 5.18
N ILE A 753 44.97 25.52 5.34
CA ILE A 753 46.04 25.15 6.29
C ILE A 753 45.96 26.10 7.49
N PRO A 754 45.37 25.69 8.63
CA PRO A 754 45.58 26.31 9.93
C PRO A 754 46.99 25.96 10.42
N ILE A 755 47.72 26.97 10.88
CA ILE A 755 49.02 26.82 11.54
C ILE A 755 48.77 26.97 13.04
N TYR A 756 49.12 25.95 13.80
CA TYR A 756 49.09 25.95 15.26
C TYR A 756 50.48 26.28 15.81
N GLY A 757 50.52 27.07 16.87
CA GLY A 757 51.75 27.34 17.61
C GLY A 757 51.53 27.26 19.11
N ASN A 758 52.62 26.99 19.83
CA ASN A 758 52.63 26.97 21.28
C ASN A 758 52.85 28.40 21.80
N VAL A 759 51.88 28.94 22.55
CA VAL A 759 51.96 30.28 23.14
C VAL A 759 52.38 30.11 24.61
N PRO A 760 53.51 30.69 25.06
CA PRO A 760 53.95 30.56 26.45
C PRO A 760 52.85 31.02 27.43
N GLY A 761 52.41 30.11 28.31
CA GLY A 761 51.38 30.37 29.32
C GLY A 761 50.01 29.73 29.05
N TYR A 762 49.84 28.99 27.96
CA TYR A 762 48.67 28.14 27.69
C TYR A 762 49.12 26.70 27.46
N ASP A 763 48.53 25.73 28.17
CA ASP A 763 48.87 24.30 28.05
C ASP A 763 48.40 23.64 26.73
N ASN A 764 47.69 24.38 25.87
CA ASN A 764 47.11 23.88 24.61
C ASN A 764 47.63 24.67 23.40
N TRP A 765 47.84 23.97 22.28
CA TRP A 765 48.13 24.56 20.98
C TRP A 765 47.00 25.48 20.51
N VAL A 766 47.34 26.68 20.06
CA VAL A 766 46.35 27.70 19.62
C VAL A 766 46.53 27.96 18.12
N VAL A 767 45.42 28.08 17.36
CA VAL A 767 45.46 28.44 15.94
C VAL A 767 46.00 29.87 15.79
N LEU A 768 47.17 30.03 15.19
CA LEU A 768 47.81 31.33 15.00
C LEU A 768 47.32 32.04 13.73
N ARG A 769 47.07 31.28 12.65
CA ARG A 769 46.61 31.80 11.34
C ARG A 769 46.06 30.66 10.47
N SER A 770 45.08 30.95 9.61
CA SER A 770 44.60 30.02 8.58
C SER A 770 44.83 30.60 7.19
N PHE A 771 45.47 29.85 6.30
CA PHE A 771 45.67 30.24 4.90
C PHE A 771 44.76 29.40 3.99
N ASN A 772 44.01 30.04 3.09
CA ASN A 772 43.40 29.35 1.96
C ASN A 772 44.48 29.15 0.90
N ILE A 773 44.84 27.89 0.64
CA ILE A 773 45.94 27.55 -0.28
C ILE A 773 45.45 27.01 -1.63
N GLY A 774 44.14 26.87 -1.82
CA GLY A 774 43.59 26.36 -3.07
C GLY A 774 42.07 26.21 -3.08
N ILE A 775 41.50 26.38 -4.27
CA ILE A 775 40.09 26.09 -4.57
C ILE A 775 40.07 25.03 -5.67
N GLN A 776 39.34 23.95 -5.42
CA GLN A 776 39.03 22.93 -6.42
C GLN A 776 37.52 22.96 -6.70
N ASN A 777 37.16 23.27 -7.94
CA ASN A 777 35.80 23.15 -8.44
C ASN A 777 35.68 21.89 -9.29
N ILE A 778 34.62 21.12 -9.13
CA ILE A 778 34.37 19.92 -9.91
C ILE A 778 32.94 20.01 -10.44
N LEU A 779 32.79 19.90 -11.75
CA LEU A 779 31.51 19.69 -12.39
C LEU A 779 31.34 18.20 -12.67
N TYR A 780 30.23 17.62 -12.23
CA TYR A 780 29.85 16.24 -12.49
C TYR A 780 28.50 16.22 -13.20
N SER A 781 28.39 15.43 -14.25
CA SER A 781 27.15 15.22 -15.00
C SER A 781 26.87 13.72 -15.11
N GLU A 782 25.61 13.34 -14.88
CA GLU A 782 25.15 11.97 -14.89
C GLU A 782 23.91 11.84 -15.78
N LEU A 783 23.94 10.80 -16.61
CA LEU A 783 22.78 10.25 -17.31
C LEU A 783 22.60 8.81 -16.85
N LYS A 784 21.47 8.49 -16.21
CA LYS A 784 21.18 7.15 -15.71
C LYS A 784 19.82 6.66 -16.19
N PHE A 785 19.80 5.54 -16.90
CA PHE A 785 18.58 4.78 -17.16
C PHE A 785 18.50 3.61 -16.19
N SER A 786 17.36 3.47 -15.50
CA SER A 786 17.13 2.37 -14.56
C SER A 786 15.87 1.60 -14.94
N PHE A 787 15.94 0.29 -14.77
CA PHE A 787 14.84 -0.64 -14.94
C PHE A 787 14.76 -1.55 -13.71
N GLU A 788 13.56 -1.78 -13.21
CA GLU A 788 13.32 -2.68 -12.09
C GLU A 788 12.03 -3.46 -12.31
N LYS A 789 12.07 -4.77 -12.11
CA LYS A 789 10.88 -5.64 -12.06
C LYS A 789 10.65 -6.06 -10.61
N GLN A 790 9.77 -5.34 -9.91
CA GLN A 790 9.46 -5.49 -8.48
C GLN A 790 8.48 -6.64 -8.18
N GLN A 791 8.62 -7.78 -8.85
CA GLN A 791 7.77 -8.94 -8.58
C GLN A 791 8.07 -9.56 -7.22
N ALA A 792 7.08 -10.21 -6.62
CA ALA A 792 7.20 -10.83 -5.28
C ALA A 792 8.22 -11.98 -5.24
N ILE A 793 8.35 -12.68 -6.37
CA ILE A 793 9.20 -13.84 -6.54
C ILE A 793 10.20 -13.54 -7.65
N ASN A 794 11.47 -13.75 -7.35
CA ASN A 794 12.60 -13.57 -8.24
C ASN A 794 12.68 -12.16 -8.87
N PRO A 795 12.69 -11.07 -8.07
CA PRO A 795 12.81 -9.72 -8.59
C PRO A 795 14.17 -9.52 -9.27
N PHE A 796 14.21 -8.58 -10.21
CA PHE A 796 15.45 -8.19 -10.87
C PHE A 796 15.47 -6.70 -11.21
N SER A 797 16.66 -6.14 -11.31
CA SER A 797 16.86 -4.75 -11.72
C SER A 797 18.12 -4.61 -12.55
N PHE A 798 18.18 -3.56 -13.36
CA PHE A 798 19.42 -3.13 -13.95
C PHE A 798 19.46 -1.61 -14.12
N TYR A 799 20.66 -1.06 -14.22
CA TYR A 799 20.83 0.30 -14.71
C TYR A 799 22.02 0.41 -15.65
N LEU A 800 21.96 1.43 -16.50
CA LEU A 800 23.07 1.93 -17.31
C LEU A 800 23.29 3.38 -16.91
N LYS A 801 24.54 3.75 -16.60
CA LYS A 801 24.90 5.08 -16.13
C LYS A 801 26.15 5.58 -16.85
N THR A 802 26.06 6.78 -17.42
CA THR A 802 27.19 7.50 -17.98
C THR A 802 27.48 8.71 -17.09
N GLU A 803 28.75 8.90 -16.77
CA GLU A 803 29.24 9.96 -15.89
C GLU A 803 30.35 10.74 -16.57
N LEU A 804 30.24 12.07 -16.55
CA LEU A 804 31.29 12.99 -16.97
C LEU A 804 31.74 13.79 -15.74
N ILE A 805 33.05 13.91 -15.55
CA ILE A 805 33.63 14.75 -14.50
C ILE A 805 34.61 15.74 -15.13
N SER A 806 34.58 17.00 -14.71
CA SER A 806 35.47 18.06 -15.19
C SER A 806 35.98 18.90 -14.02
N PRO A 807 37.25 18.72 -13.60
CA PRO A 807 37.86 19.49 -12.53
C PRO A 807 38.45 20.82 -13.03
N TYR A 808 38.12 21.92 -12.36
CA TYR A 808 38.73 23.25 -12.53
C TYR A 808 39.48 23.63 -11.26
N VAL A 809 40.81 23.75 -11.34
CA VAL A 809 41.67 24.10 -10.20
C VAL A 809 42.36 25.44 -10.48
N ASN A 810 42.29 26.38 -9.53
CA ASN A 810 42.87 27.72 -9.70
C ASN A 810 44.39 27.79 -9.43
N TYR A 811 45.03 26.70 -9.01
CA TYR A 811 46.47 26.60 -8.77
C TYR A 811 47.00 25.21 -9.18
N ASN A 812 48.27 25.13 -9.62
CA ASN A 812 48.98 23.88 -9.93
C ASN A 812 49.24 23.06 -8.66
N VAL A 813 48.20 22.42 -8.11
CA VAL A 813 48.35 21.48 -7.01
C VAL A 813 48.78 20.14 -7.61
N TRP A 814 50.07 19.84 -7.55
CA TRP A 814 50.62 18.52 -7.83
C TRP A 814 50.24 17.56 -6.68
N LEU A 815 49.07 16.92 -6.78
CA LEU A 815 48.72 15.78 -5.93
C LEU A 815 49.29 14.51 -6.61
N TYR A 816 50.24 13.84 -5.96
CA TYR A 816 50.80 12.55 -6.40
C TYR A 816 51.44 12.50 -7.80
N GLY A 817 51.88 13.63 -8.36
CA GLY A 817 52.60 13.64 -9.65
C GLY A 817 51.73 13.67 -10.92
N TYR A 818 50.40 13.84 -10.80
CA TYR A 818 49.50 13.87 -11.96
C TYR A 818 48.62 15.13 -12.00
N ARG A 819 48.34 15.64 -13.21
CA ARG A 819 47.40 16.74 -13.45
C ARG A 819 45.98 16.18 -13.56
N LEU A 820 45.04 16.72 -12.79
CA LEU A 820 43.62 16.36 -12.92
C LEU A 820 43.10 16.71 -14.32
N THR A 821 42.34 15.78 -14.90
CA THR A 821 41.76 15.90 -16.25
C THR A 821 40.26 15.64 -16.22
N ASP A 822 39.59 15.98 -17.32
CA ASP A 822 38.23 15.51 -17.54
C ASP A 822 38.22 13.97 -17.53
N GLY A 823 37.12 13.38 -17.08
CA GLY A 823 36.93 11.93 -17.08
C GLY A 823 35.55 11.52 -17.57
N LEU A 824 35.47 10.36 -18.19
CA LEU A 824 34.25 9.76 -18.71
C LEU A 824 34.17 8.32 -18.25
N ASN A 825 33.08 7.95 -17.59
CA ASN A 825 32.86 6.60 -17.08
C ASN A 825 31.50 6.04 -17.51
N PHE A 826 31.47 4.77 -17.90
CA PHE A 826 30.28 4.00 -18.19
C PHE A 826 30.13 2.92 -17.13
N ASN A 827 28.94 2.80 -16.53
CA ASN A 827 28.66 1.85 -15.48
C ASN A 827 27.40 1.06 -15.84
N ALA A 828 27.42 -0.24 -15.55
CA ALA A 828 26.25 -1.09 -15.64
C ALA A 828 26.14 -1.97 -14.40
N GLU A 829 24.92 -2.20 -13.94
CA GLU A 829 24.64 -3.11 -12.84
C GLU A 829 23.41 -3.93 -13.16
N PHE A 830 23.44 -5.21 -12.82
CA PHE A 830 22.32 -6.13 -12.88
C PHE A 830 22.17 -6.84 -11.53
N ASN A 831 20.97 -6.84 -10.98
CA ASN A 831 20.63 -7.57 -9.77
C ASN A 831 19.54 -8.59 -10.08
N TYR A 832 19.68 -9.80 -9.55
CA TYR A 832 18.69 -10.87 -9.62
C TYR A 832 18.60 -11.57 -8.27
N ARG A 833 17.41 -12.02 -7.89
CA ARG A 833 17.23 -12.84 -6.68
C ARG A 833 16.51 -14.14 -7.05
N ILE A 834 16.89 -15.24 -6.42
CA ILE A 834 16.16 -16.51 -6.45
C ILE A 834 15.60 -16.76 -5.07
N ASN A 835 14.28 -16.75 -4.91
CA ASN A 835 13.63 -16.90 -3.61
C ASN A 835 13.47 -18.37 -3.19
N TYR A 836 13.72 -18.69 -1.91
CA TYR A 836 13.59 -20.06 -1.38
C TYR A 836 12.22 -20.35 -0.73
N LYS A 837 11.78 -19.49 0.19
CA LYS A 837 10.56 -19.68 0.99
C LYS A 837 9.77 -18.40 1.22
N LYS A 838 10.45 -17.25 1.27
CA LYS A 838 9.86 -15.93 1.53
C LYS A 838 10.45 -14.90 0.58
N LYS A 839 9.77 -13.76 0.46
CA LYS A 839 10.13 -12.64 -0.42
C LYS A 839 11.57 -12.13 -0.27
N ASN A 840 12.14 -12.21 0.92
CA ASN A 840 13.50 -11.71 1.21
C ASN A 840 14.55 -12.80 1.40
N ASP A 841 14.14 -14.07 1.36
CA ASP A 841 15.01 -15.22 1.56
C ASP A 841 15.39 -15.80 0.21
N GLY A 842 16.68 -16.04 -0.02
CA GLY A 842 17.15 -16.53 -1.31
C GLY A 842 18.63 -16.35 -1.59
N LEU A 843 18.99 -16.69 -2.83
CA LEU A 843 20.27 -16.36 -3.46
C LEU A 843 20.14 -15.00 -4.16
N GLY A 844 20.89 -14.00 -3.69
CA GLY A 844 21.07 -12.73 -4.38
C GLY A 844 22.30 -12.77 -5.28
N ILE A 845 22.12 -12.33 -6.52
CA ILE A 845 23.17 -12.22 -7.54
C ILE A 845 23.23 -10.75 -7.94
N ARG A 846 24.40 -10.13 -7.81
CA ARG A 846 24.68 -8.79 -8.33
C ARG A 846 25.87 -8.86 -9.26
N PHE A 847 25.71 -8.35 -10.46
CA PHE A 847 26.77 -8.14 -11.42
C PHE A 847 26.96 -6.63 -11.63
N TYR A 848 28.18 -6.15 -11.48
CA TYR A 848 28.54 -4.75 -11.69
C TYR A 848 29.72 -4.68 -12.65
N THR A 849 29.74 -3.67 -13.52
CA THR A 849 30.89 -3.38 -14.37
C THR A 849 30.99 -1.88 -14.64
N ASP A 850 32.23 -1.41 -14.76
CA ASP A 850 32.53 -0.06 -15.20
C ASP A 850 33.69 -0.02 -16.19
N TYR A 851 33.67 1.02 -17.02
CA TYR A 851 34.65 1.25 -18.07
C TYR A 851 34.89 2.75 -18.25
N SER A 852 36.13 3.19 -18.08
CA SER A 852 36.56 4.59 -18.15
C SER A 852 37.52 4.80 -19.32
N PRO A 853 37.05 5.16 -20.53
CA PRO A 853 37.93 5.47 -21.66
C PRO A 853 38.79 6.71 -21.41
N LEU A 854 38.40 7.56 -20.47
CA LEU A 854 39.10 8.80 -20.11
C LEU A 854 39.19 8.89 -18.57
N SER A 855 40.39 8.69 -18.04
CA SER A 855 40.67 8.82 -16.60
C SER A 855 40.75 10.29 -16.20
N SER A 856 40.19 10.61 -15.04
CA SER A 856 40.26 11.95 -14.44
C SER A 856 41.38 12.10 -13.40
N HIS A 857 41.97 10.99 -12.96
CA HIS A 857 42.85 10.90 -11.79
C HIS A 857 42.21 11.40 -10.47
N ILE A 858 40.88 11.54 -10.43
CA ILE A 858 40.13 11.84 -9.21
C ILE A 858 39.90 10.53 -8.45
N SER A 859 40.27 10.51 -7.16
CA SER A 859 40.09 9.34 -6.30
C SER A 859 38.65 8.83 -6.35
N GLY A 860 38.49 7.52 -6.52
CA GLY A 860 37.19 6.87 -6.59
C GLY A 860 36.41 7.07 -7.90
N PHE A 861 36.81 7.96 -8.83
CA PHE A 861 36.10 8.11 -10.10
C PHE A 861 36.36 6.92 -11.03
N ASP A 862 37.64 6.56 -11.20
CA ASP A 862 38.07 5.51 -12.11
C ASP A 862 37.63 4.10 -11.64
N PRO A 863 37.52 3.13 -12.57
CA PRO A 863 37.17 1.74 -12.31
C PRO A 863 37.95 1.10 -11.16
N HIS A 864 37.22 0.46 -10.24
CA HIS A 864 37.81 -0.33 -9.16
C HIS A 864 36.83 -1.38 -8.59
N LEU A 865 37.40 -2.48 -8.08
CA LEU A 865 36.64 -3.64 -7.61
C LEU A 865 36.00 -3.49 -6.22
N THR A 866 36.46 -2.50 -5.44
CA THR A 866 36.03 -2.32 -4.06
C THR A 866 34.64 -1.69 -3.95
N VAL A 867 34.08 -1.74 -2.74
CA VAL A 867 33.01 -0.83 -2.31
C VAL A 867 33.48 0.63 -2.29
N THR A 868 32.54 1.57 -2.33
CA THR A 868 32.85 2.99 -2.09
C THR A 868 33.11 3.21 -0.61
N SER A 869 34.28 3.75 -0.29
CA SER A 869 34.64 4.25 1.03
C SER A 869 34.45 5.77 1.08
N GLY A 870 34.64 6.36 2.27
CA GLY A 870 34.55 7.81 2.44
C GLY A 870 35.45 8.59 1.48
N SER A 871 36.67 8.09 1.21
CA SER A 871 37.69 8.79 0.42
C SER A 871 37.44 8.65 -1.08
N ASP A 872 36.58 7.71 -1.45
CA ASP A 872 36.22 7.39 -2.84
C ASP A 872 34.87 8.01 -3.25
N ASP A 873 34.17 8.70 -2.35
CA ASP A 873 32.91 9.40 -2.65
C ASP A 873 33.17 10.76 -3.33
N TYR A 874 33.65 10.70 -4.57
CA TYR A 874 33.98 11.88 -5.39
C TYR A 874 32.79 12.83 -5.63
N ALA A 875 31.56 12.32 -5.57
CA ALA A 875 30.33 13.10 -5.78
C ALA A 875 29.73 13.68 -4.49
N PHE A 876 30.24 13.27 -3.31
CA PHE A 876 29.71 13.62 -1.99
C PHE A 876 28.22 13.28 -1.88
N ASP A 877 27.83 12.13 -2.43
CA ASP A 877 26.44 11.67 -2.49
C ASP A 877 26.04 10.90 -1.22
N GLU A 878 26.98 10.19 -0.61
CA GLU A 878 26.72 9.28 0.50
C GLU A 878 26.98 9.96 1.85
N VAL A 879 26.32 9.52 2.91
CA VAL A 879 26.52 10.08 4.26
C VAL A 879 27.56 9.24 5.00
N PHE A 880 28.83 9.61 4.86
CA PHE A 880 29.93 9.04 5.64
C PHE A 880 30.14 9.83 6.93
N LEU A 881 30.22 9.11 8.06
CA LEU A 881 30.53 9.70 9.36
C LEU A 881 31.98 10.19 9.41
N ALA A 882 32.91 9.49 8.76
CA ALA A 882 34.28 9.95 8.49
C ALA A 882 34.59 9.68 7.02
N ARG A 883 35.00 10.72 6.26
CA ARG A 883 35.26 10.62 4.82
C ARG A 883 36.70 10.28 4.49
N SER A 884 37.63 10.55 5.39
CA SER A 884 39.06 10.56 5.08
C SER A 884 39.88 9.81 6.11
N GLU A 885 39.20 9.10 7.02
CA GLU A 885 39.86 8.14 7.89
C GLU A 885 40.19 6.87 7.13
N SER A 886 41.46 6.48 7.19
CA SER A 886 42.01 5.23 6.64
C SER A 886 42.21 4.15 7.70
N THR A 887 42.11 4.50 8.99
CA THR A 887 42.27 3.61 10.16
C THR A 887 41.11 3.80 11.15
N GLY A 888 40.96 2.88 12.12
CA GLY A 888 39.91 2.98 13.14
C GLY A 888 38.52 2.51 12.73
N PHE A 889 37.56 2.59 13.65
CA PHE A 889 36.19 2.07 13.48
C PHE A 889 35.45 2.70 12.30
N LEU A 890 35.52 4.02 12.11
CA LEU A 890 34.74 4.72 11.07
C LEU A 890 35.27 4.50 9.65
N SER A 891 36.55 4.14 9.50
CA SER A 891 37.13 3.76 8.19
C SER A 891 36.49 2.50 7.59
N HIS A 892 35.84 1.67 8.42
CA HIS A 892 35.10 0.48 7.99
C HIS A 892 33.71 0.77 7.40
N GLN A 893 33.24 2.03 7.43
CA GLN A 893 31.98 2.40 6.78
C GLN A 893 32.15 2.33 5.26
N MET A 894 31.21 1.66 4.58
CA MET A 894 31.21 1.49 3.13
C MET A 894 29.82 1.61 2.51
N MET A 895 29.77 1.82 1.19
CA MET A 895 28.53 1.83 0.40
C MET A 895 28.61 0.89 -0.81
N MET A 896 27.57 0.08 -1.00
CA MET A 896 27.44 -0.92 -2.06
C MET A 896 26.92 -0.30 -3.38
N ASN A 897 27.66 0.64 -3.95
CA ASN A 897 27.28 1.33 -5.19
C ASN A 897 28.30 1.17 -6.35
N ARG A 898 29.38 0.38 -6.14
CA ARG A 898 30.46 0.05 -7.11
C ARG A 898 30.85 -1.44 -7.05
N GLY A 899 32.06 -1.85 -7.43
CA GLY A 899 32.50 -3.26 -7.58
C GLY A 899 32.14 -4.19 -6.41
N GLY A 900 32.04 -3.65 -5.20
CA GLY A 900 31.26 -4.28 -4.14
C GLY A 900 31.96 -5.40 -3.39
N MET A 901 33.26 -5.61 -3.62
CA MET A 901 34.08 -6.46 -2.74
C MET A 901 34.23 -5.82 -1.35
N LYS A 902 34.17 -6.60 -0.28
CA LYS A 902 34.11 -6.12 1.13
C LYS A 902 35.50 -5.81 1.69
N PHE A 903 36.18 -4.88 1.02
CA PHE A 903 37.38 -4.20 1.49
C PHE A 903 37.48 -2.81 0.83
N SER A 904 38.24 -1.89 1.41
CA SER A 904 38.40 -0.52 0.91
C SER A 904 39.83 -0.26 0.44
N ASN A 905 40.00 0.43 -0.69
CA ASN A 905 41.31 0.89 -1.18
C ASN A 905 41.97 1.90 -0.23
N ALA A 906 41.18 2.66 0.54
CA ALA A 906 41.68 3.61 1.54
C ALA A 906 42.49 2.96 2.67
N GLN A 907 42.29 1.65 2.88
CA GLN A 907 42.94 0.86 3.92
C GLN A 907 44.11 0.02 3.38
N LEU A 908 44.37 0.05 2.07
CA LEU A 908 45.43 -0.72 1.44
C LEU A 908 46.73 0.07 1.37
N ILE A 909 47.85 -0.62 1.58
CA ILE A 909 49.19 -0.05 1.34
C ILE A 909 49.38 0.26 -0.15
N THR A 910 48.84 -0.58 -1.03
CA THR A 910 48.75 -0.35 -2.47
C THR A 910 47.32 -0.62 -2.94
N PRO A 911 46.69 0.29 -3.70
CA PRO A 911 45.30 0.12 -4.06
C PRO A 911 45.17 -1.03 -5.10
N ILE A 912 44.41 -2.08 -4.74
CA ILE A 912 44.26 -3.31 -5.52
C ILE A 912 43.10 -3.15 -6.48
N GLY A 913 43.36 -3.47 -7.75
CA GLY A 913 42.35 -3.39 -8.80
C GLY A 913 41.94 -1.97 -9.18
N SER A 914 42.72 -0.97 -8.75
CA SER A 914 42.67 0.42 -9.20
C SER A 914 43.78 0.70 -10.22
N GLY A 915 43.51 1.57 -11.20
CA GLY A 915 44.48 1.98 -12.23
C GLY A 915 44.16 1.46 -13.63
N GLY A 916 43.36 0.39 -13.72
CA GLY A 916 42.74 -0.07 -14.95
C GLY A 916 41.71 0.91 -15.52
N ASN A 917 41.34 0.71 -16.79
CA ASN A 917 40.20 1.39 -17.40
C ASN A 917 38.93 0.52 -17.41
N PHE A 918 38.97 -0.68 -16.84
CA PHE A 918 37.85 -1.61 -16.78
C PHE A 918 37.83 -2.38 -15.47
N SER A 919 36.65 -2.53 -14.88
CA SER A 919 36.41 -3.50 -13.81
C SER A 919 35.06 -4.20 -13.96
N ALA A 920 34.97 -5.43 -13.46
CA ALA A 920 33.71 -6.14 -13.31
C ALA A 920 33.73 -7.00 -12.05
N ALA A 921 32.57 -7.12 -11.41
CA ALA A 921 32.41 -7.88 -10.18
C ALA A 921 31.08 -8.66 -10.17
N LEU A 922 31.15 -9.86 -9.61
CA LEU A 922 30.01 -10.73 -9.29
C LEU A 922 29.94 -10.89 -7.78
N ASN A 923 28.88 -10.37 -7.17
CA ASN A 923 28.60 -10.49 -5.75
C ASN A 923 27.46 -11.48 -5.53
N LEU A 924 27.72 -12.54 -4.77
CA LEU A 924 26.75 -13.55 -4.40
C LEU A 924 26.40 -13.41 -2.92
N THR A 925 25.12 -13.52 -2.59
CA THR A 925 24.63 -13.56 -1.20
C THR A 925 23.63 -14.68 -1.04
N SER A 926 23.68 -15.43 0.06
CA SER A 926 22.70 -16.48 0.34
C SER A 926 22.20 -16.38 1.77
N THR A 927 20.88 -16.39 1.92
CA THR A 927 20.26 -16.44 3.25
C THR A 927 20.49 -17.82 3.84
N LEU A 928 20.97 -17.90 5.08
CA LEU A 928 21.21 -19.19 5.73
C LEU A 928 19.89 -19.73 6.30
N PHE A 929 19.74 -21.05 6.35
CA PHE A 929 18.57 -21.72 6.95
C PHE A 929 18.60 -21.69 8.49
N LEU A 930 18.91 -20.52 9.06
CA LEU A 930 18.98 -20.27 10.50
C LEU A 930 17.99 -19.14 10.84
N PRO A 931 17.33 -19.17 12.00
CA PRO A 931 16.42 -18.10 12.44
C PRO A 931 17.15 -16.84 12.91
N LEU A 932 18.30 -16.53 12.30
CA LEU A 932 19.17 -15.40 12.63
C LEU A 932 19.31 -14.49 11.40
N PRO A 933 19.52 -13.17 11.55
CA PRO A 933 19.65 -12.23 10.43
C PRO A 933 21.03 -12.32 9.76
N ILE A 934 21.54 -13.54 9.58
CA ILE A 934 22.86 -13.86 9.06
C ILE A 934 22.74 -14.38 7.63
N PHE A 935 23.64 -13.94 6.76
CA PHE A 935 23.77 -14.42 5.39
C PHE A 935 25.22 -14.71 5.06
N ALA A 936 25.47 -15.64 4.14
CA ALA A 936 26.79 -15.82 3.56
C ALA A 936 26.96 -14.92 2.33
N PHE A 937 28.17 -14.44 2.09
CA PHE A 937 28.52 -13.74 0.86
C PHE A 937 29.81 -14.30 0.24
N ALA A 938 29.90 -14.20 -1.08
CA ALA A 938 31.09 -14.50 -1.86
C ALA A 938 31.17 -13.53 -3.03
N ASP A 939 32.28 -12.79 -3.14
CA ASP A 939 32.48 -11.80 -4.18
C ASP A 939 33.69 -12.17 -5.06
N PHE A 940 33.54 -11.97 -6.36
CA PHE A 940 34.56 -12.25 -7.37
C PHE A 940 34.72 -11.02 -8.26
N GLY A 941 35.96 -10.58 -8.49
CA GLY A 941 36.27 -9.37 -9.24
C GLY A 941 37.34 -9.61 -10.29
N ILE A 942 37.22 -8.93 -11.43
CA ILE A 942 38.21 -8.86 -12.50
C ILE A 942 38.46 -7.40 -12.88
N THR A 943 39.72 -7.02 -12.97
CA THR A 943 40.17 -5.70 -13.41
C THR A 943 41.30 -5.84 -14.43
N ASN A 944 41.55 -4.83 -15.24
CA ASN A 944 42.72 -4.81 -16.11
C ASN A 944 43.83 -3.93 -15.55
N ASN A 945 45.09 -4.31 -15.83
CA ASN A 945 46.23 -3.53 -15.38
C ASN A 945 46.40 -2.26 -16.22
N GLY A 946 46.25 -1.10 -15.60
CA GLY A 946 46.45 0.20 -16.23
C GLY A 946 47.34 1.16 -15.42
N LYS A 947 48.28 1.77 -16.14
CA LYS A 947 49.09 3.00 -15.95
C LYS A 947 49.68 3.44 -14.60
N ILE A 948 49.55 2.73 -13.49
CA ILE A 948 50.30 3.06 -12.26
C ILE A 948 51.40 2.02 -12.02
N SER A 949 52.65 2.44 -12.24
CA SER A 949 53.86 1.69 -11.89
C SER A 949 54.01 1.70 -10.37
N LEU A 950 53.42 0.72 -9.69
CA LEU A 950 53.77 0.37 -8.31
C LEU A 950 54.46 -1.00 -8.34
N ALA A 951 55.56 -1.12 -7.61
CA ALA A 951 56.55 -2.19 -7.72
C ALA A 951 56.11 -3.60 -7.25
N VAL A 952 54.80 -3.87 -7.14
CA VAL A 952 54.26 -5.16 -6.67
C VAL A 952 53.23 -5.69 -7.67
N PRO A 953 53.51 -6.80 -8.39
CA PRO A 953 52.52 -7.46 -9.24
C PRO A 953 51.37 -8.03 -8.39
N TYR A 954 50.12 -7.77 -8.76
CA TYR A 954 48.93 -8.43 -8.19
C TYR A 954 48.11 -9.08 -9.30
N ASN A 955 47.26 -10.06 -8.95
CA ASN A 955 46.45 -10.80 -9.90
C ASN A 955 45.24 -9.95 -10.39
N ASN A 956 44.91 -10.02 -11.68
CA ASN A 956 43.74 -9.35 -12.23
C ASN A 956 42.42 -9.88 -11.66
N PHE A 957 42.43 -11.13 -11.18
CA PHE A 957 41.30 -11.77 -10.52
C PHE A 957 41.43 -11.71 -9.00
N GLN A 958 40.39 -11.23 -8.34
CA GLN A 958 40.31 -11.08 -6.89
C GLN A 958 39.04 -11.76 -6.35
N TYR A 959 39.08 -12.26 -5.12
CA TYR A 959 37.90 -12.82 -4.47
C TYR A 959 37.92 -12.57 -2.97
N ASP A 960 36.73 -12.45 -2.38
CA ASP A 960 36.53 -12.48 -0.93
C ASP A 960 35.23 -13.21 -0.57
N GLY A 961 35.07 -13.53 0.72
CA GLY A 961 33.88 -14.20 1.19
C GLY A 961 33.81 -14.24 2.71
N GLY A 962 32.59 -14.39 3.22
CA GLY A 962 32.36 -14.39 4.65
C GLY A 962 30.89 -14.38 5.03
N ILE A 963 30.62 -13.81 6.21
CA ILE A 963 29.27 -13.72 6.77
C ILE A 963 28.86 -12.26 6.93
N GLY A 964 27.59 -11.96 6.69
CA GLY A 964 27.00 -10.65 6.97
C GLY A 964 25.84 -10.77 7.94
N ILE A 965 25.63 -9.72 8.73
CA ILE A 965 24.56 -9.60 9.72
C ILE A 965 23.77 -8.34 9.41
N LYS A 966 22.48 -8.50 9.12
CA LYS A 966 21.55 -7.37 8.95
C LYS A 966 21.03 -6.94 10.32
N ILE A 967 21.68 -5.94 10.93
CA ILE A 967 21.25 -5.41 12.24
C ILE A 967 19.90 -4.71 12.09
N ILE A 968 19.82 -3.81 11.12
CA ILE A 968 18.58 -3.17 10.71
C ILE A 968 18.50 -3.34 9.18
N PRO A 969 17.55 -4.13 8.65
CA PRO A 969 17.43 -4.38 7.22
C PRO A 969 17.49 -3.08 6.39
N ASP A 970 18.30 -3.09 5.34
CA ASP A 970 18.53 -1.98 4.39
C ASP A 970 19.11 -0.67 4.98
N ILE A 971 19.38 -0.63 6.30
CA ILE A 971 19.92 0.54 7.01
C ILE A 971 21.33 0.24 7.51
N CYS A 972 21.48 -0.83 8.30
CA CYS A 972 22.71 -1.21 8.97
C CYS A 972 23.00 -2.69 8.74
N THR A 973 24.03 -2.96 7.95
CA THR A 973 24.52 -4.32 7.71
C THR A 973 26.01 -4.37 8.01
N VAL A 974 26.43 -5.33 8.83
CA VAL A 974 27.83 -5.62 9.15
C VAL A 974 28.27 -6.83 8.34
N TYR A 975 29.48 -6.80 7.80
CA TYR A 975 30.10 -7.85 7.02
C TYR A 975 31.39 -8.24 7.73
N LEU A 976 31.66 -9.53 7.81
CA LEU A 976 32.89 -10.09 8.35
C LEU A 976 33.53 -10.94 7.26
N THR A 977 34.68 -10.49 6.78
CA THR A 977 35.42 -11.15 5.70
C THR A 977 36.30 -12.25 6.29
N LEU A 978 35.99 -13.50 5.94
CA LEU A 978 36.65 -14.69 6.51
C LEU A 978 37.72 -15.24 5.55
N VAL A 979 37.47 -15.16 4.25
CA VAL A 979 38.37 -15.62 3.19
C VAL A 979 38.59 -14.51 2.17
N SER A 980 39.80 -14.44 1.61
CA SER A 980 40.18 -13.46 0.59
C SER A 980 41.36 -13.99 -0.23
N SER A 981 41.60 -13.37 -1.39
CA SER A 981 42.77 -13.66 -2.21
C SER A 981 44.08 -13.35 -1.48
N PRO A 982 45.20 -13.98 -1.89
CA PRO A 982 46.52 -13.67 -1.32
C PRO A 982 46.88 -12.19 -1.40
N ASP A 983 46.56 -11.52 -2.51
CA ASP A 983 46.85 -10.09 -2.72
C ASP A 983 46.12 -9.20 -1.71
N ILE A 984 44.82 -9.44 -1.48
CA ILE A 984 44.03 -8.72 -0.46
C ILE A 984 44.62 -8.98 0.93
N LYS A 985 44.98 -10.22 1.23
CA LYS A 985 45.57 -10.57 2.54
C LYS A 985 46.94 -9.90 2.76
N LEU A 986 47.75 -9.77 1.71
CA LEU A 986 49.08 -9.15 1.73
C LEU A 986 49.06 -7.62 1.83
N ASN A 987 48.05 -6.95 1.26
CA ASN A 987 47.98 -5.47 1.21
C ASN A 987 46.95 -4.83 2.15
N ALA A 988 45.85 -5.53 2.48
CA ALA A 988 44.77 -5.02 3.33
C ALA A 988 44.92 -5.49 4.79
N PHE A 989 45.19 -6.79 4.97
CA PHE A 989 45.12 -7.44 6.28
C PHE A 989 46.50 -7.66 6.93
N SER A 990 47.55 -7.05 6.37
CA SER A 990 48.92 -7.03 6.89
C SER A 990 49.23 -5.80 7.74
N VAL A 991 48.35 -4.79 7.74
CA VAL A 991 48.39 -3.66 8.69
C VAL A 991 48.13 -4.22 10.11
N PRO A 992 48.92 -3.84 11.14
CA PRO A 992 48.76 -4.36 12.51
C PRO A 992 47.36 -4.17 13.11
N GLU A 993 46.58 -3.24 12.56
CA GLU A 993 45.20 -3.00 12.96
C GLU A 993 44.22 -4.05 12.41
N TYR A 994 44.52 -4.73 11.30
CA TYR A 994 43.64 -5.68 10.60
C TYR A 994 44.18 -7.13 10.55
N ASP A 995 45.30 -7.36 11.25
CA ASP A 995 46.02 -8.63 11.33
C ASP A 995 45.12 -9.79 11.82
N LYS A 996 44.26 -9.51 12.79
CA LYS A 996 43.32 -10.44 13.41
C LYS A 996 42.01 -10.49 12.65
N TRP A 997 41.52 -11.70 12.39
CA TRP A 997 40.30 -11.95 11.61
C TRP A 997 39.06 -11.19 12.13
N TYR A 998 38.91 -11.03 13.45
CA TYR A 998 37.76 -10.34 14.05
C TYR A 998 37.79 -8.82 13.87
N LYS A 999 38.90 -8.25 13.40
CA LYS A 999 39.03 -6.84 13.05
C LYS A 999 38.78 -6.57 11.57
N ARG A 1000 38.50 -7.61 10.77
CA ARG A 1000 38.22 -7.53 9.32
C ARG A 1000 36.72 -7.41 9.04
N TYR A 1001 36.11 -6.42 9.68
CA TYR A 1001 34.68 -6.15 9.52
C TYR A 1001 34.44 -4.85 8.76
N PHE A 1002 33.34 -4.81 8.02
CA PHE A 1002 32.87 -3.62 7.32
C PHE A 1002 31.41 -3.40 7.63
N PHE A 1003 30.94 -2.16 7.55
CA PHE A 1003 29.52 -1.90 7.76
C PHE A 1003 28.97 -0.85 6.81
N THR A 1004 27.69 -0.98 6.53
CA THR A 1004 26.92 0.00 5.74
C THR A 1004 26.02 0.78 6.69
N LEU A 1005 25.93 2.09 6.50
CA LEU A 1005 24.95 2.95 7.17
C LEU A 1005 24.23 3.80 6.13
N ASN A 1006 23.03 3.35 5.74
CA ASN A 1006 22.24 4.04 4.74
C ASN A 1006 21.28 5.06 5.39
N PHE A 1007 21.80 6.22 5.80
CA PHE A 1007 21.00 7.26 6.45
C PHE A 1007 19.90 7.86 5.56
N SER A 1008 20.04 7.75 4.23
CA SER A 1008 18.97 8.18 3.30
C SER A 1008 17.65 7.44 3.54
N ARG A 1009 17.72 6.22 4.08
CA ARG A 1009 16.55 5.39 4.46
C ARG A 1009 15.91 5.79 5.78
N ILE A 1010 16.54 6.67 6.58
CA ILE A 1010 16.05 7.09 7.90
C ILE A 1010 15.45 8.50 7.86
N VAL A 1011 15.67 9.28 6.80
CA VAL A 1011 15.15 10.64 6.67
C VAL A 1011 13.61 10.63 6.79
N PRO A 1012 13.03 11.18 7.88
CA PRO A 1012 11.60 11.06 8.16
C PRO A 1012 10.74 11.68 7.04
N PHE A 1013 11.25 12.74 6.41
CA PHE A 1013 10.55 13.49 5.38
C PHE A 1013 10.34 12.70 4.08
N ASP A 1014 11.34 11.91 3.68
CA ASP A 1014 11.24 11.05 2.50
C ASP A 1014 10.38 9.81 2.81
N LYS A 1015 10.43 9.28 4.04
CA LYS A 1015 9.52 8.20 4.48
C LYS A 1015 8.05 8.58 4.41
N ILE A 1016 7.68 9.81 4.77
CA ILE A 1016 6.28 10.28 4.71
C ILE A 1016 5.75 10.27 3.27
N ARG A 1017 6.58 10.58 2.28
CA ARG A 1017 6.23 10.51 0.86
C ARG A 1017 6.14 9.06 0.36
N ASP A 1018 7.05 8.22 0.83
CA ASP A 1018 7.17 6.82 0.42
C ASP A 1018 6.33 5.89 1.32
N LEU A 1019 5.49 6.43 2.20
CA LEU A 1019 4.44 5.69 2.91
C LEU A 1019 3.59 5.04 1.83
N LYS A 1020 3.84 3.76 1.60
CA LYS A 1020 2.94 2.87 0.87
C LYS A 1020 1.74 2.70 1.79
N ILE A 1021 0.79 3.63 1.71
CA ILE A 1021 -0.55 3.44 2.27
C ILE A 1021 -1.26 2.47 1.34
#